data_AF-A0A815F3R1-F1
#
_entry.id   AF-A0A815F3R1-F1
#
_cell.length_a   1.000
_cell.length_b   1.000
_cell.length_c   1.000
_cell.angle_alpha   90.00
_cell.angle_beta   90.00
_cell.angle_gamma   90.00
#
_symmetry.space_group_name_H-M   'P 1'
#
loop_
_entity.id
_entity.type
_entity.pdbx_description
1 polymer ?
#
loop_
_entity_poly.entity_id
_entity_poly.type
_entity_poly.pdbx_seq_one_letter_code
_entity_poly.pdbx_strand_id
1 'polypeptide(L)'
;MDARLYDTGEIDIVHENKFHKVEDYQLRISQPRTMAPTSHYEHTMPCRLIADPTMTDQFLFDIRFNERYFGLTTPPGIDIPFWDHLCIFSYFFIKMKSYDNVDSFLKQFSIAVLERSRRFSNENLNLFFQTCRKYYNTIEQKVKQDLLALKTLIRVMCVVPINQENMTVRSEAAVFFASIVLKTLSEKCQALWSTLIDTEWSSFREGLVRLCCIKAFWHHDSEEDRNEPFNLLSMIADQEQRQEITAKLLSLLSELRWIPRRNQETALYALAGHDHLTLEHLEVAASLETYISYLTQIVTTHPKNDNELDERIHLQLNKLLKQNRFQLELADIAFVLNYMKTQTTEVHDDITEVAMKRVKSVFEKNDLLWDTIIRILNEKNSHITPKEFPFIQNTIFDSYNPYFLHGINVQEYLKRMLSRQDDRTVDYFIEWFRYFLCGSVPDWLDFQNLLNDWTECFVSQKDLFSKIIEKIDVLVNLWIKAAPQNNQRAVFFLKHMVAQCFRQENIYNLIKDSLSLVQDTNFINTFKDKFFKEELVDKKHNLKVMQSHLNPMSHLMNIDKQQNRKNKLVKALIASAASLIDISEEDVLNDTFYLASRETFTYAVLFDESLNSLPIHAQAIIHLKNKWKSWESTGIHAQDVSRWQSFTMEQKAIIHNIWTLVIPAQGLIHPLDGLFDATHRNMKAKMEMNDKVVTCIDAYCQQASDKDAHYDLVRQWHDRFDREVIKSIEISPLLKHIIPFAEKLNQFVNVRSWRTFLNQQMTINAVKGSLQRQPMADNEPQIENNAPLQDEPASPDQIQVDIRNMTAEPVKFKCMEILEMAAQILDLFQKKLQDICASRQTNSIQNIIRIFPDIQQAENDLNQLQPLLDPLALPQLLSIVSFWKNSSRIHHICKGLSFLSKAVSASIDSTLLDSVCAINERTSGDECVLTYEKYRDKIEKPLSDNMLTLFSYYSSSSDLFDFLGSLSNDEVYNLQEAVNDWEETLVSTKIVFEFATVKNFVDRAHDTLKVKHQELKNTPLQLNDIVTGFAITWKNEQFTDLLTYLESSSLALSSIKRIHLELVDKEQSKRRRIADILQKSTVYFVRIGHNETTFDVNVELPSQQTTTINEKKQKKIKWTDLSELRDRARLLEYSSNVNKRNLSEADSEREKERLRNFIQFASIVESTIEILTSLYIAGHPSVSDFLANQTSTSEFRVGQTKFSSNDGLYVELRDYNQELTNLFSDWEKKLCTMYET
;
A
#
# COMPACT_ATOMS: atom_id res chain seq x y z
N MET A 1 -54.48 -13.19 -50.66
CA MET A 1 -54.35 -14.31 -51.60
C MET A 1 -54.98 -15.52 -50.95
N ASP A 2 -55.85 -16.19 -51.72
CA ASP A 2 -56.66 -17.38 -51.46
C ASP A 2 -57.75 -17.33 -50.36
N ALA A 3 -58.95 -16.90 -50.78
CA ALA A 3 -60.23 -17.25 -50.16
C ALA A 3 -61.16 -17.87 -51.22
N ARG A 4 -61.60 -19.11 -50.96
CA ARG A 4 -62.56 -19.85 -51.79
C ARG A 4 -63.92 -19.15 -51.78
N LEU A 5 -64.53 -19.03 -52.96
CA LEU A 5 -65.90 -18.54 -53.19
C LEU A 5 -66.93 -19.37 -52.41
N TYR A 6 -67.75 -18.71 -51.59
CA TYR A 6 -68.97 -19.29 -51.02
C TYR A 6 -70.13 -19.11 -52.01
N ASP A 7 -70.83 -20.21 -52.28
CA ASP A 7 -72.04 -20.30 -53.09
C ASP A 7 -73.17 -19.45 -52.49
N THR A 8 -73.79 -18.59 -53.29
CA THR A 8 -74.83 -17.64 -52.85
C THR A 8 -76.22 -18.30 -52.87
N GLY A 9 -76.93 -18.32 -51.73
CA GLY A 9 -78.35 -18.68 -51.71
C GLY A 9 -79.20 -17.59 -52.38
N GLU A 10 -80.09 -17.98 -53.31
CA GLU A 10 -81.00 -17.08 -53.99
C GLU A 10 -82.36 -16.99 -53.25
N ILE A 11 -82.78 -15.76 -52.96
CA ILE A 11 -84.16 -15.44 -52.58
C ILE A 11 -84.88 -15.04 -53.86
N ASP A 12 -85.78 -15.89 -54.34
CA ASP A 12 -86.61 -15.62 -55.52
C ASP A 12 -88.00 -15.13 -55.10
N ILE A 13 -88.53 -14.17 -55.86
CA ILE A 13 -89.88 -13.65 -55.65
C ILE A 13 -90.70 -14.08 -56.85
N VAL A 14 -91.72 -14.89 -56.60
CA VAL A 14 -92.65 -15.32 -57.64
C VAL A 14 -93.91 -14.49 -57.50
N HIS A 15 -94.18 -13.68 -58.52
CA HIS A 15 -95.41 -12.90 -58.61
C HIS A 15 -96.53 -13.82 -59.12
N GLU A 16 -97.43 -14.26 -58.24
CA GLU A 16 -98.62 -14.99 -58.66
C GLU A 16 -99.74 -14.01 -59.00
N ASN A 17 -99.92 -13.74 -60.29
CA ASN A 17 -101.02 -12.90 -60.76
C ASN A 17 -102.31 -13.72 -60.83
N LYS A 18 -103.18 -13.62 -59.82
CA LYS A 18 -104.58 -14.06 -59.90
C LYS A 18 -105.54 -13.03 -59.24
N PHE A 19 -106.21 -12.28 -60.12
CA PHE A 19 -107.47 -11.53 -59.96
C PHE A 19 -107.72 -10.64 -58.70
N HIS A 20 -107.77 -9.33 -58.97
CA HIS A 20 -108.42 -8.19 -58.28
C HIS A 20 -108.17 -7.92 -56.76
N LYS A 21 -107.57 -6.74 -56.52
CA LYS A 21 -107.51 -5.90 -55.30
C LYS A 21 -106.63 -6.33 -54.11
N VAL A 22 -105.81 -7.37 -54.24
CA VAL A 22 -104.76 -7.70 -53.25
C VAL A 22 -103.50 -8.14 -54.02
N GLU A 23 -102.35 -7.52 -53.75
CA GLU A 23 -101.06 -8.04 -54.23
C GLU A 23 -100.55 -9.05 -53.18
N ASP A 24 -100.73 -10.34 -53.48
CA ASP A 24 -100.15 -11.44 -52.69
C ASP A 24 -98.70 -11.65 -53.15
N TYR A 25 -97.73 -11.36 -52.27
CA TYR A 25 -96.31 -11.62 -52.53
C TYR A 25 -95.89 -12.91 -51.83
N GLN A 26 -95.37 -13.88 -52.58
CA GLN A 26 -94.72 -15.07 -52.02
C GLN A 26 -93.20 -14.87 -52.00
N LEU A 27 -92.64 -14.81 -50.79
CA LEU A 27 -91.19 -14.87 -50.57
C LEU A 27 -90.75 -16.34 -50.65
N ARG A 28 -89.96 -16.72 -51.66
CA ARG A 28 -89.33 -18.04 -51.76
C ARG A 28 -87.87 -17.95 -51.34
N ILE A 29 -87.52 -18.70 -50.30
CA ILE A 29 -86.13 -18.82 -49.84
C ILE A 29 -85.62 -20.20 -50.26
N SER A 30 -84.68 -20.25 -51.21
CA SER A 30 -84.06 -21.50 -51.64
C SER A 30 -82.72 -21.72 -50.91
N GLN A 31 -82.48 -22.93 -50.39
CA GLN A 31 -81.19 -23.28 -49.77
C GLN A 31 -80.13 -23.66 -50.84
N PRO A 32 -78.84 -23.35 -50.63
CA PRO A 32 -77.78 -23.71 -51.58
C PRO A 32 -77.57 -25.23 -51.64
N ARG A 33 -77.29 -25.75 -52.86
CA ARG A 33 -76.90 -27.15 -53.07
C ARG A 33 -75.61 -27.47 -52.30
N THR A 34 -75.71 -28.29 -51.25
CA THR A 34 -74.57 -29.04 -50.74
C THR A 34 -74.60 -30.45 -51.33
N MET A 35 -73.44 -30.94 -51.76
CA MET A 35 -73.29 -32.21 -52.50
C MET A 35 -73.80 -33.43 -51.71
N ALA A 36 -75.07 -33.78 -51.91
CA ALA A 36 -75.62 -35.15 -51.94
C ALA A 36 -77.10 -35.06 -52.36
N PRO A 37 -77.64 -36.00 -53.18
CA PRO A 37 -79.00 -35.88 -53.69
C PRO A 37 -80.01 -36.45 -52.68
N THR A 38 -80.56 -35.63 -51.79
CA THR A 38 -81.83 -35.94 -51.10
C THR A 38 -82.62 -34.67 -50.78
N SER A 39 -83.81 -34.57 -51.39
CA SER A 39 -84.95 -33.64 -51.14
C SER A 39 -84.71 -32.12 -51.25
N HIS A 40 -85.35 -31.48 -52.24
CA HIS A 40 -85.59 -30.03 -52.28
C HIS A 40 -86.58 -29.64 -51.18
N TYR A 41 -86.20 -28.73 -50.29
CA TYR A 41 -87.12 -28.06 -49.37
C TYR A 41 -87.27 -26.60 -49.79
N GLU A 42 -88.48 -26.23 -50.22
CA GLU A 42 -88.88 -24.86 -50.53
C GLU A 42 -89.55 -24.24 -49.29
N HIS A 43 -89.06 -23.09 -48.84
CA HIS A 43 -89.74 -22.29 -47.81
C HIS A 43 -90.54 -21.17 -48.47
N THR A 44 -91.86 -21.23 -48.34
CA THR A 44 -92.79 -20.19 -48.80
C THR A 44 -93.34 -19.42 -47.59
N MET A 45 -93.04 -18.13 -47.50
CA MET A 45 -93.70 -17.21 -46.57
C MET A 45 -94.71 -16.34 -47.31
N PRO A 46 -96.01 -16.40 -46.96
CA PRO A 46 -97.00 -15.50 -47.52
C PRO A 46 -96.86 -14.11 -46.88
N CYS A 47 -96.62 -13.09 -47.69
CA CYS A 47 -96.70 -11.68 -47.29
C CYS A 47 -97.92 -11.05 -47.96
N ARG A 48 -98.88 -10.60 -47.15
CA ARG A 48 -100.06 -9.88 -47.63
C ARG A 48 -99.96 -8.41 -47.29
N LEU A 49 -100.04 -7.54 -48.30
CA LEU A 49 -100.28 -6.12 -48.14
C LEU A 49 -101.80 -5.91 -48.07
N ILE A 50 -102.32 -5.64 -46.87
CA ILE A 50 -103.74 -5.35 -46.65
C ILE A 50 -103.88 -3.83 -46.49
N ALA A 51 -104.78 -3.21 -47.26
CA ALA A 51 -105.15 -1.82 -47.02
C ALA A 51 -105.89 -1.71 -45.67
N ASP A 52 -105.40 -0.86 -44.76
CA ASP A 52 -106.10 -0.56 -43.52
C ASP A 52 -107.42 0.17 -43.86
N PRO A 53 -108.61 -0.38 -43.52
CA PRO A 53 -109.87 0.29 -43.82
C PRO A 53 -110.07 1.61 -43.07
N THR A 54 -109.24 1.92 -42.08
CA THR A 54 -109.35 3.11 -41.22
C THR A 54 -108.30 4.19 -41.50
N MET A 55 -107.29 3.92 -42.33
CA MET A 55 -106.17 4.82 -42.62
C MET A 55 -105.90 4.82 -44.13
N THR A 56 -106.24 5.90 -44.84
CA THR A 56 -106.30 5.93 -46.31
C THR A 56 -104.97 5.83 -47.06
N ASP A 57 -103.82 5.75 -46.38
CA ASP A 57 -102.51 5.65 -47.06
C ASP A 57 -101.50 4.72 -46.37
N GLN A 58 -101.96 3.77 -45.53
CA GLN A 58 -101.06 2.80 -44.86
C GLN A 58 -101.39 1.35 -45.23
N PHE A 59 -100.41 0.68 -45.83
CA PHE A 59 -100.46 -0.77 -46.00
C PHE A 59 -100.05 -1.46 -44.69
N LEU A 60 -100.93 -2.32 -44.17
CA LEU A 60 -100.60 -3.28 -43.14
C LEU A 60 -99.94 -4.49 -43.79
N PHE A 61 -98.71 -4.79 -43.38
CA PHE A 61 -98.14 -6.11 -43.57
C PHE A 61 -98.95 -7.09 -42.69
N ASP A 62 -99.79 -7.95 -43.27
CA ASP A 62 -100.36 -9.12 -42.55
C ASP A 62 -99.27 -10.19 -42.47
N ILE A 63 -98.21 -9.89 -41.71
CA ILE A 63 -97.19 -10.85 -41.33
C ILE A 63 -97.77 -11.65 -40.17
N ARG A 64 -98.44 -12.76 -40.50
CA ARG A 64 -98.75 -13.77 -39.50
C ARG A 64 -97.45 -14.42 -39.07
N PHE A 65 -96.86 -13.91 -37.98
CA PHE A 65 -95.82 -14.62 -37.22
C PHE A 65 -96.49 -15.86 -36.60
N ASN A 66 -96.79 -16.87 -37.43
CA ASN A 66 -97.83 -17.87 -37.15
C ASN A 66 -97.55 -18.67 -35.87
N GLU A 67 -98.61 -18.81 -35.08
CA GLU A 67 -98.82 -19.91 -34.15
C GLU A 67 -99.08 -21.19 -34.96
N ARG A 68 -98.66 -22.32 -34.40
CA ARG A 68 -98.97 -23.69 -34.87
C ARG A 68 -100.25 -23.77 -35.72
N TYR A 69 -100.10 -24.04 -37.01
CA TYR A 69 -101.17 -24.63 -37.82
C TYR A 69 -101.36 -26.10 -37.38
N PHE A 70 -102.03 -26.32 -36.24
CA PHE A 70 -102.53 -27.65 -35.87
C PHE A 70 -103.83 -27.89 -36.63
N GLY A 71 -103.73 -28.56 -37.78
CA GLY A 71 -104.89 -29.12 -38.46
C GLY A 71 -104.81 -29.03 -39.98
N LEU A 72 -104.16 -30.04 -40.57
CA LEU A 72 -104.24 -30.58 -41.94
C LEU A 72 -102.86 -30.71 -42.58
N THR A 73 -102.58 -31.96 -42.93
CA THR A 73 -101.34 -32.54 -43.45
C THR A 73 -100.66 -31.69 -44.52
N THR A 74 -99.61 -30.97 -44.13
CA THR A 74 -98.50 -30.55 -45.01
C THR A 74 -97.19 -31.12 -44.46
N PRO A 75 -96.18 -31.39 -45.31
CA PRO A 75 -94.91 -32.00 -44.88
C PRO A 75 -94.16 -31.07 -43.91
N PRO A 76 -93.22 -31.59 -43.08
CA PRO A 76 -92.51 -30.79 -42.10
C PRO A 76 -91.57 -29.79 -42.80
N GLY A 77 -92.06 -28.57 -43.02
CA GLY A 77 -91.23 -27.41 -43.31
C GLY A 77 -90.67 -26.87 -42.00
N ILE A 78 -89.36 -26.67 -41.92
CA ILE A 78 -88.67 -26.09 -40.76
C ILE A 78 -89.29 -24.71 -40.43
N ASP A 79 -89.83 -24.56 -39.21
CA ASP A 79 -90.31 -23.27 -38.69
C ASP A 79 -89.14 -22.29 -38.63
N ILE A 80 -89.26 -21.15 -39.32
CA ILE A 80 -88.26 -20.07 -39.23
C ILE A 80 -88.33 -19.47 -37.82
N PRO A 81 -87.20 -19.35 -37.09
CA PRO A 81 -87.17 -18.69 -35.79
C PRO A 81 -87.75 -17.27 -35.87
N PHE A 82 -88.50 -16.86 -34.86
CA PHE A 82 -89.17 -15.55 -34.84
C PHE A 82 -88.22 -14.37 -35.12
N TRP A 83 -87.04 -14.38 -34.50
CA TRP A 83 -86.07 -13.31 -34.64
C TRP A 83 -85.41 -13.28 -36.03
N ASP A 84 -85.33 -14.42 -36.72
CA ASP A 84 -84.84 -14.48 -38.10
C ASP A 84 -85.78 -13.78 -39.09
N HIS A 85 -87.07 -13.61 -38.75
CA HIS A 85 -87.98 -12.82 -39.57
C HIS A 85 -87.50 -11.37 -39.65
N LEU A 86 -87.03 -10.79 -38.54
CA LEU A 86 -86.50 -9.42 -38.50
C LEU A 86 -85.36 -9.25 -39.51
N CYS A 87 -84.44 -10.20 -39.51
CA CYS A 87 -83.34 -10.31 -40.44
C CYS A 87 -83.88 -10.39 -41.89
N ILE A 88 -84.63 -11.43 -42.22
CA ILE A 88 -85.14 -11.73 -43.57
C ILE A 88 -85.93 -10.56 -44.17
N PHE A 89 -86.84 -9.93 -43.41
CA PHE A 89 -87.62 -8.79 -43.89
C PHE A 89 -86.75 -7.56 -44.15
N SER A 90 -85.71 -7.35 -43.35
CA SER A 90 -84.75 -6.27 -43.58
C SER A 90 -83.98 -6.47 -44.88
N TYR A 91 -83.56 -7.71 -45.17
CA TYR A 91 -82.97 -8.07 -46.47
C TYR A 91 -83.95 -7.86 -47.63
N PHE A 92 -85.22 -8.22 -47.44
CA PHE A 92 -86.26 -8.01 -48.43
C PHE A 92 -86.45 -6.52 -48.75
N PHE A 93 -86.61 -5.66 -47.74
CA PHE A 93 -86.76 -4.22 -47.94
C PHE A 93 -85.55 -3.62 -48.67
N ILE A 94 -84.34 -4.04 -48.31
CA ILE A 94 -83.11 -3.58 -48.98
C ILE A 94 -83.00 -4.12 -50.42
N LYS A 95 -83.35 -5.38 -50.66
CA LYS A 95 -83.28 -5.98 -52.00
C LYS A 95 -84.28 -5.31 -52.94
N MET A 96 -85.50 -5.04 -52.45
CA MET A 96 -86.61 -4.46 -53.22
C MET A 96 -86.65 -2.94 -53.23
N LYS A 97 -85.76 -2.27 -52.46
CA LYS A 97 -85.77 -0.81 -52.24
C LYS A 97 -87.10 -0.29 -51.69
N SER A 98 -87.79 -1.10 -50.90
CA SER A 98 -89.10 -0.77 -50.32
C SER A 98 -88.95 -0.17 -48.91
N TYR A 99 -88.19 0.92 -48.82
CA TYR A 99 -87.79 1.52 -47.54
C TYR A 99 -88.96 2.17 -46.78
N ASP A 100 -89.97 2.67 -47.49
CA ASP A 100 -91.14 3.34 -46.90
C ASP A 100 -91.97 2.40 -46.00
N ASN A 101 -91.80 1.09 -46.18
CA ASN A 101 -92.51 0.06 -45.40
C ASN A 101 -91.85 -0.28 -44.07
N VAL A 102 -90.63 0.22 -43.82
CA VAL A 102 -89.83 -0.15 -42.64
C VAL A 102 -90.49 0.32 -41.35
N ASP A 103 -91.07 1.52 -41.32
CA ASP A 103 -91.73 2.08 -40.13
C ASP A 103 -92.94 1.25 -39.68
N SER A 104 -93.81 0.89 -40.63
CA SER A 104 -94.95 0.01 -40.38
C SER A 104 -94.49 -1.36 -39.87
N PHE A 105 -93.43 -1.91 -40.47
CA PHE A 105 -92.86 -3.18 -40.05
C PHE A 105 -92.26 -3.13 -38.63
N LEU A 106 -91.46 -2.12 -38.30
CA LEU A 106 -90.85 -2.00 -36.97
C LEU A 106 -91.90 -1.81 -35.88
N LYS A 107 -92.97 -1.06 -36.15
CA LYS A 107 -94.10 -0.90 -35.23
C LYS A 107 -94.79 -2.24 -34.98
N GLN A 108 -95.13 -2.97 -36.04
CA GLN A 108 -95.76 -4.29 -35.92
C GLN A 108 -94.86 -5.31 -35.21
N PHE A 109 -93.57 -5.34 -35.56
CA PHE A 109 -92.61 -6.25 -34.94
C PHE A 109 -92.43 -5.93 -33.45
N SER A 110 -92.36 -4.65 -33.07
CA SER A 110 -92.28 -4.22 -31.67
C SER A 110 -93.50 -4.65 -30.85
N ILE A 111 -94.70 -4.51 -31.40
CA ILE A 111 -95.95 -4.99 -30.77
C ILE A 111 -95.89 -6.52 -30.59
N ALA A 112 -95.46 -7.25 -31.62
CA ALA A 112 -95.34 -8.70 -31.57
C ALA A 112 -94.29 -9.19 -30.54
N VAL A 113 -93.23 -8.42 -30.29
CA VAL A 113 -92.25 -8.68 -29.23
C VAL A 113 -92.87 -8.49 -27.85
N LEU A 114 -93.61 -7.39 -27.64
CA LEU A 114 -94.23 -7.03 -26.36
C LEU A 114 -95.38 -7.96 -25.98
N GLU A 115 -96.34 -8.19 -26.87
CA GLU A 115 -97.55 -9.00 -26.59
C GLU A 115 -97.22 -10.46 -26.27
N ARG A 116 -96.11 -10.98 -26.81
CA ARG A 116 -95.78 -12.41 -26.73
C ARG A 116 -94.75 -12.75 -25.66
N SER A 117 -94.28 -11.77 -24.86
CA SER A 117 -93.25 -11.96 -23.82
C SER A 117 -92.04 -12.79 -24.29
N ARG A 118 -91.66 -12.65 -25.57
CA ARG A 118 -90.67 -13.54 -26.19
C ARG A 118 -89.29 -13.21 -25.64
N ARG A 119 -88.75 -14.11 -24.82
CA ARG A 119 -87.37 -13.99 -24.33
C ARG A 119 -86.40 -14.12 -25.49
N PHE A 120 -85.57 -13.11 -25.68
CA PHE A 120 -84.44 -13.18 -26.60
C PHE A 120 -83.25 -13.72 -25.84
N SER A 121 -83.12 -15.04 -25.78
CA SER A 121 -81.97 -15.70 -25.14
C SER A 121 -80.68 -15.44 -25.93
N ASN A 122 -79.55 -15.76 -25.30
CA ASN A 122 -78.24 -15.74 -25.95
C ASN A 122 -78.18 -16.63 -27.20
N GLU A 123 -78.80 -17.81 -27.17
CA GLU A 123 -78.91 -18.70 -28.34
C GLU A 123 -79.70 -18.04 -29.47
N ASN A 124 -80.81 -17.36 -29.16
CA ASN A 124 -81.59 -16.62 -30.14
C ASN A 124 -80.81 -15.45 -30.74
N LEU A 125 -80.01 -14.76 -29.92
CA LEU A 125 -79.14 -13.67 -30.38
C LEU A 125 -78.06 -14.20 -31.32
N ASN A 126 -77.38 -15.28 -30.95
CA ASN A 126 -76.38 -15.93 -31.77
C ASN A 126 -76.95 -16.40 -33.11
N LEU A 127 -78.08 -17.10 -33.06
CA LEU A 127 -78.76 -17.60 -34.26
C LEU A 127 -79.19 -16.45 -35.17
N PHE A 128 -79.84 -15.41 -34.60
CA PHE A 128 -80.23 -14.21 -35.33
C PHE A 128 -79.05 -13.57 -36.06
N PHE A 129 -77.91 -13.36 -35.39
CA PHE A 129 -76.75 -12.74 -36.02
C PHE A 129 -76.00 -13.67 -36.98
N GLN A 130 -76.04 -14.99 -36.79
CA GLN A 130 -75.57 -15.96 -37.80
C GLN A 130 -76.41 -15.85 -39.08
N THR A 131 -77.73 -15.74 -38.92
CA THR A 131 -78.66 -15.50 -40.03
C THR A 131 -78.37 -14.16 -40.70
N CYS A 132 -78.18 -13.08 -39.93
CA CYS A 132 -77.74 -11.78 -40.46
C CYS A 132 -76.42 -11.92 -41.24
N ARG A 133 -75.41 -12.59 -40.69
CA ARG A 133 -74.12 -12.80 -41.37
C ARG A 133 -74.28 -13.56 -42.69
N LYS A 134 -75.12 -14.60 -42.70
CA LYS A 134 -75.40 -15.41 -43.90
C LYS A 134 -76.01 -14.56 -45.02
N TYR A 135 -77.00 -13.74 -44.70
CA TYR A 135 -77.69 -12.93 -45.70
C TYR A 135 -76.98 -11.62 -46.03
N TYR A 136 -76.12 -11.09 -45.15
CA TYR A 136 -75.38 -9.84 -45.36
C TYR A 136 -74.64 -9.81 -46.70
N ASN A 137 -73.96 -10.90 -47.05
CA ASN A 137 -73.21 -11.03 -48.32
C ASN A 137 -74.08 -10.78 -49.56
N THR A 138 -75.39 -11.04 -49.49
CA THR A 138 -76.32 -10.87 -50.62
C THR A 138 -76.75 -9.42 -50.85
N ILE A 139 -76.62 -8.56 -49.83
CA ILE A 139 -76.95 -7.13 -49.92
C ILE A 139 -75.75 -6.23 -49.67
N GLU A 140 -74.56 -6.77 -49.37
CA GLU A 140 -73.37 -6.00 -49.00
C GLU A 140 -73.07 -4.88 -50.01
N GLN A 141 -73.08 -5.20 -51.31
CA GLN A 141 -72.85 -4.20 -52.35
C GLN A 141 -73.94 -3.10 -52.34
N LYS A 142 -75.20 -3.47 -52.08
CA LYS A 142 -76.31 -2.50 -51.98
C LYS A 142 -76.14 -1.61 -50.74
N VAL A 143 -75.82 -2.17 -49.58
CA VAL A 143 -75.55 -1.41 -48.35
C VAL A 143 -74.34 -0.47 -48.53
N LYS A 144 -73.30 -0.91 -49.24
CA LYS A 144 -72.12 -0.09 -49.58
C LYS A 144 -72.38 0.98 -50.64
N GLN A 145 -73.48 0.92 -51.41
CA GLN A 145 -73.77 1.90 -52.47
C GLN A 145 -74.95 2.82 -52.11
N ASP A 146 -75.98 2.29 -51.47
CA ASP A 146 -77.25 2.96 -51.15
C ASP A 146 -77.32 3.36 -49.67
N LEU A 147 -77.44 4.66 -49.40
CA LEU A 147 -77.55 5.20 -48.03
C LEU A 147 -78.84 4.75 -47.33
N LEU A 148 -79.94 4.59 -48.08
CA LEU A 148 -81.22 4.18 -47.50
C LEU A 148 -81.19 2.70 -47.08
N ALA A 149 -80.41 1.87 -47.78
CA ALA A 149 -80.17 0.49 -47.38
C ALA A 149 -79.44 0.39 -46.04
N LEU A 150 -78.36 1.16 -45.87
CA LEU A 150 -77.60 1.23 -44.62
C LEU A 150 -78.45 1.82 -43.49
N LYS A 151 -79.19 2.90 -43.76
CA LYS A 151 -80.13 3.51 -42.81
C LYS A 151 -81.17 2.50 -42.33
N THR A 152 -81.79 1.76 -43.23
CA THR A 152 -82.77 0.71 -42.91
C THR A 152 -82.16 -0.37 -42.02
N LEU A 153 -80.96 -0.84 -42.35
CA LEU A 153 -80.29 -1.90 -41.59
C LEU A 153 -80.00 -1.47 -40.14
N ILE A 154 -79.61 -0.21 -39.93
CA ILE A 154 -79.39 0.36 -38.60
C ILE A 154 -80.72 0.48 -37.86
N ARG A 155 -81.75 1.08 -38.49
CA ARG A 155 -83.07 1.28 -37.86
C ARG A 155 -83.70 -0.02 -37.39
N VAL A 156 -83.54 -1.11 -38.14
CA VAL A 156 -84.05 -2.45 -37.76
C VAL A 156 -83.47 -2.94 -36.44
N MET A 157 -82.23 -2.57 -36.11
CA MET A 157 -81.63 -2.98 -34.85
C MET A 157 -82.35 -2.41 -33.62
N CYS A 158 -83.18 -1.37 -33.78
CA CYS A 158 -83.93 -0.72 -32.70
C CYS A 158 -85.00 -1.60 -32.04
N VAL A 159 -85.30 -2.78 -32.58
CA VAL A 159 -86.24 -3.74 -31.97
C VAL A 159 -85.56 -5.00 -31.43
N VAL A 160 -84.24 -5.16 -31.62
CA VAL A 160 -83.44 -6.26 -31.06
C VAL A 160 -83.14 -6.01 -29.57
N PRO A 161 -83.72 -6.76 -28.61
CA PRO A 161 -83.51 -6.49 -27.19
C PRO A 161 -82.08 -6.86 -26.78
N ILE A 162 -81.38 -5.96 -26.09
CA ILE A 162 -80.03 -6.20 -25.56
C ILE A 162 -80.13 -6.09 -24.04
N ASN A 163 -79.73 -7.13 -23.33
CA ASN A 163 -79.71 -7.16 -21.87
C ASN A 163 -78.63 -8.12 -21.34
N GLN A 164 -78.45 -8.13 -20.02
CA GLN A 164 -77.38 -8.92 -19.41
C GLN A 164 -77.53 -10.42 -19.70
N GLU A 165 -78.76 -10.96 -19.78
CA GLU A 165 -79.01 -12.39 -20.00
C GLU A 165 -78.54 -12.86 -21.38
N ASN A 166 -78.76 -12.04 -22.41
CA ASN A 166 -78.48 -12.42 -23.80
C ASN A 166 -77.10 -12.02 -24.30
N MET A 167 -76.41 -11.12 -23.61
CA MET A 167 -75.04 -10.71 -23.92
C MET A 167 -73.96 -11.54 -23.20
N THR A 168 -74.34 -12.55 -22.40
CA THR A 168 -73.42 -13.33 -21.56
C THR A 168 -72.32 -14.09 -22.31
N VAL A 169 -72.58 -14.60 -23.52
CA VAL A 169 -71.61 -15.35 -24.34
C VAL A 169 -71.32 -14.55 -25.60
N ARG A 170 -70.03 -14.40 -25.91
CA ARG A 170 -69.56 -13.69 -27.08
C ARG A 170 -70.14 -14.29 -28.36
N SER A 171 -70.92 -13.50 -29.09
CA SER A 171 -71.39 -13.84 -30.42
C SER A 171 -70.46 -13.28 -31.49
N GLU A 172 -69.60 -14.11 -32.06
CA GLU A 172 -68.73 -13.68 -33.17
C GLU A 172 -69.54 -13.14 -34.37
N ALA A 173 -70.71 -13.73 -34.62
CA ALA A 173 -71.59 -13.29 -35.69
C ALA A 173 -72.15 -11.88 -35.42
N ALA A 174 -72.51 -11.58 -34.17
CA ALA A 174 -73.00 -10.25 -33.79
C ALA A 174 -71.90 -9.19 -33.86
N VAL A 175 -70.70 -9.51 -33.36
CA VAL A 175 -69.53 -8.61 -33.45
C VAL A 175 -69.16 -8.35 -34.91
N PHE A 176 -69.12 -9.39 -35.74
CA PHE A 176 -68.84 -9.27 -37.17
C PHE A 176 -69.87 -8.38 -37.87
N PHE A 177 -71.15 -8.63 -37.63
CA PHE A 177 -72.24 -7.84 -38.21
C PHE A 177 -72.16 -6.38 -37.78
N ALA A 178 -72.03 -6.11 -36.47
CA ALA A 178 -71.88 -4.77 -35.94
C ALA A 178 -70.66 -4.05 -36.54
N SER A 179 -69.52 -4.74 -36.64
CA SER A 179 -68.29 -4.17 -37.22
C SER A 179 -68.48 -3.73 -38.66
N ILE A 180 -69.08 -4.57 -39.50
CA ILE A 180 -69.27 -4.23 -40.91
C ILE A 180 -70.27 -3.09 -41.08
N VAL A 181 -71.36 -3.09 -40.33
CA VAL A 181 -72.36 -2.02 -40.39
C VAL A 181 -71.77 -0.69 -39.90
N LEU A 182 -71.07 -0.69 -38.77
CA LEU A 182 -70.43 0.51 -38.21
C LEU A 182 -69.30 1.04 -39.10
N LYS A 183 -68.51 0.16 -39.74
CA LYS A 183 -67.48 0.54 -40.72
C LYS A 183 -68.09 1.17 -41.97
N THR A 184 -69.15 0.57 -42.50
CA THR A 184 -69.84 1.14 -43.68
C THR A 184 -70.50 2.49 -43.32
N LEU A 185 -70.96 2.63 -42.08
CA LEU A 185 -71.47 3.89 -41.55
C LEU A 185 -70.37 4.94 -41.37
N SER A 186 -69.19 4.59 -40.88
CA SER A 186 -68.09 5.57 -40.70
C SER A 186 -67.63 6.16 -42.03
N GLU A 187 -67.54 5.34 -43.08
CA GLU A 187 -67.21 5.77 -44.45
C GLU A 187 -68.27 6.72 -45.05
N LYS A 188 -69.51 6.68 -44.55
CA LYS A 188 -70.67 7.39 -45.11
C LYS A 188 -71.39 8.32 -44.12
N CYS A 189 -70.78 8.55 -42.97
CA CYS A 189 -71.41 9.11 -41.78
C CYS A 189 -72.09 10.45 -42.07
N GLN A 190 -71.34 11.41 -42.64
CA GLN A 190 -71.86 12.75 -42.97
C GLN A 190 -73.00 12.71 -44.00
N ALA A 191 -72.86 11.89 -45.04
CA ALA A 191 -73.87 11.78 -46.09
C ALA A 191 -75.16 11.14 -45.55
N LEU A 192 -75.05 10.09 -44.73
CA LEU A 192 -76.20 9.42 -44.13
C LEU A 192 -76.94 10.34 -43.15
N TRP A 193 -76.21 11.09 -42.31
CA TRP A 193 -76.82 12.01 -41.34
C TRP A 193 -77.71 13.05 -41.99
N SER A 194 -77.29 13.61 -43.12
CA SER A 194 -78.08 14.59 -43.88
C SER A 194 -79.41 14.04 -44.43
N THR A 195 -79.60 12.72 -44.42
CA THR A 195 -80.79 12.04 -44.95
C THR A 195 -81.77 11.55 -43.87
N LEU A 196 -81.47 11.80 -42.59
CA LEU A 196 -82.38 11.46 -41.50
C LEU A 196 -83.43 12.55 -41.30
N ILE A 197 -84.68 12.12 -41.21
CA ILE A 197 -85.81 12.96 -40.82
C ILE A 197 -86.22 12.65 -39.38
N ASP A 198 -86.86 13.60 -38.70
CA ASP A 198 -87.18 13.51 -37.27
C ASP A 198 -87.99 12.26 -36.90
N THR A 199 -88.88 11.81 -37.78
CA THR A 199 -89.70 10.61 -37.56
C THR A 199 -88.88 9.33 -37.50
N GLU A 200 -87.72 9.30 -38.18
CA GLU A 200 -86.83 8.14 -38.21
C GLU A 200 -85.80 8.15 -37.07
N TRP A 201 -85.49 9.34 -36.53
CA TRP A 201 -84.42 9.57 -35.56
C TRP A 201 -84.46 8.59 -34.39
N SER A 202 -85.61 8.41 -33.75
CA SER A 202 -85.73 7.54 -32.56
C SER A 202 -85.32 6.09 -32.85
N SER A 203 -85.78 5.54 -33.97
CA SER A 203 -85.43 4.18 -34.41
C SER A 203 -83.97 4.08 -34.85
N PHE A 204 -83.47 5.10 -35.55
CA PHE A 204 -82.07 5.13 -35.98
C PHE A 204 -81.11 5.20 -34.78
N ARG A 205 -81.36 6.12 -33.84
CA ARG A 205 -80.60 6.32 -32.61
C ARG A 205 -80.53 5.04 -31.79
N GLU A 206 -81.66 4.37 -31.54
CA GLU A 206 -81.67 3.10 -30.80
C GLU A 206 -80.95 1.98 -31.55
N GLY A 207 -81.13 1.89 -32.87
CA GLY A 207 -80.41 0.94 -33.69
C GLY A 207 -78.89 1.12 -33.62
N LEU A 208 -78.44 2.37 -33.68
CA LEU A 208 -77.02 2.73 -33.57
C LEU A 208 -76.47 2.45 -32.16
N VAL A 209 -77.19 2.83 -31.10
CA VAL A 209 -76.78 2.55 -29.70
C VAL A 209 -76.55 1.05 -29.51
N ARG A 210 -77.45 0.21 -30.04
CA ARG A 210 -77.35 -1.25 -29.92
C ARG A 210 -76.17 -1.84 -30.69
N LEU A 211 -75.90 -1.35 -31.90
CA LEU A 211 -74.74 -1.75 -32.69
C LEU A 211 -73.43 -1.33 -32.00
N CYS A 212 -73.35 -0.09 -31.51
CA CYS A 212 -72.22 0.40 -30.73
C CYS A 212 -72.03 -0.40 -29.44
N CYS A 213 -73.11 -0.75 -28.75
CA CYS A 213 -73.09 -1.55 -27.54
C CYS A 213 -72.55 -2.97 -27.82
N ILE A 214 -73.04 -3.66 -28.85
CA ILE A 214 -72.55 -4.99 -29.24
C ILE A 214 -71.05 -4.97 -29.55
N LYS A 215 -70.60 -3.96 -30.30
CA LYS A 215 -69.19 -3.79 -30.66
C LYS A 215 -68.34 -3.46 -29.41
N ALA A 216 -68.80 -2.55 -28.55
CA ALA A 216 -68.07 -2.14 -27.34
C ALA A 216 -67.99 -3.28 -26.29
N PHE A 217 -69.06 -4.06 -26.15
CA PHE A 217 -69.17 -5.08 -25.10
C PHE A 217 -68.28 -6.30 -25.32
N TRP A 218 -68.04 -6.73 -26.56
CA TRP A 218 -67.33 -7.98 -26.87
C TRP A 218 -65.93 -7.83 -27.50
N HIS A 219 -65.42 -6.62 -27.71
CA HIS A 219 -64.15 -6.38 -28.40
C HIS A 219 -63.00 -6.04 -27.42
N HIS A 220 -62.47 -7.05 -26.73
CA HIS A 220 -61.41 -6.85 -25.72
C HIS A 220 -59.96 -7.08 -26.21
N ASP A 221 -59.70 -7.65 -27.40
CA ASP A 221 -58.38 -8.27 -27.69
C ASP A 221 -57.45 -7.66 -28.77
N SER A 222 -57.88 -6.81 -29.74
CA SER A 222 -56.95 -6.26 -30.79
C SER A 222 -56.79 -4.73 -30.75
N GLU A 223 -55.57 -4.18 -30.69
CA GLU A 223 -55.33 -2.73 -30.41
C GLU A 223 -55.85 -1.77 -31.48
N GLU A 224 -55.88 -2.18 -32.76
CA GLU A 224 -56.14 -1.26 -33.88
C GLU A 224 -57.63 -0.99 -34.17
N ASP A 225 -58.55 -1.79 -33.61
CA ASP A 225 -60.01 -1.72 -33.88
C ASP A 225 -60.85 -1.33 -32.64
N ARG A 226 -60.18 -0.97 -31.52
CA ARG A 226 -60.79 -0.89 -30.16
C ARG A 226 -61.63 0.37 -29.88
N ASN A 227 -61.48 1.43 -30.66
CA ASN A 227 -62.21 2.70 -30.47
C ASN A 227 -63.15 3.01 -31.64
N GLU A 228 -63.31 2.11 -32.60
CA GLU A 228 -64.17 2.27 -33.78
C GLU A 228 -65.59 2.82 -33.46
N PRO A 229 -66.34 2.29 -32.46
CA PRO A 229 -67.66 2.84 -32.14
C PRO A 229 -67.59 4.26 -31.56
N PHE A 230 -66.59 4.58 -30.75
CA PHE A 230 -66.46 5.90 -30.12
C PHE A 230 -65.92 6.95 -31.11
N ASN A 231 -65.00 6.56 -31.98
CA ASN A 231 -64.52 7.37 -33.09
C ASN A 231 -65.67 7.72 -34.03
N LEU A 232 -66.54 6.75 -34.35
CA LEU A 232 -67.74 7.01 -35.12
C LEU A 232 -68.67 8.04 -34.45
N LEU A 233 -68.92 7.91 -33.14
CA LEU A 233 -69.73 8.89 -32.40
C LEU A 233 -69.11 10.28 -32.43
N SER A 234 -67.78 10.39 -32.38
CA SER A 234 -67.07 11.67 -32.49
C SER A 234 -67.23 12.33 -33.87
N MET A 235 -67.54 11.57 -34.93
CA MET A 235 -67.78 12.10 -36.29
C MET A 235 -69.18 12.71 -36.47
N ILE A 236 -70.08 12.58 -35.48
CA ILE A 236 -71.40 13.20 -35.50
C ILE A 236 -71.22 14.72 -35.25
N ALA A 237 -71.60 15.54 -36.23
CA ALA A 237 -71.40 16.99 -36.18
C ALA A 237 -72.31 17.67 -35.15
N ASP A 238 -73.56 17.21 -35.02
CA ASP A 238 -74.52 17.72 -34.06
C ASP A 238 -74.15 17.26 -32.64
N GLN A 239 -73.90 18.23 -31.75
CA GLN A 239 -73.45 17.96 -30.40
C GLN A 239 -74.55 17.34 -29.53
N GLU A 240 -75.80 17.82 -29.63
CA GLU A 240 -76.91 17.35 -28.80
C GLU A 240 -77.25 15.90 -29.14
N GLN A 241 -77.33 15.57 -30.43
CA GLN A 241 -77.55 14.21 -30.91
C GLN A 241 -76.41 13.25 -30.53
N ARG A 242 -75.16 13.72 -30.61
CA ARG A 242 -73.98 12.95 -30.19
C ARG A 242 -74.03 12.64 -28.69
N GLN A 243 -74.34 13.64 -27.87
CA GLN A 243 -74.45 13.50 -26.43
C GLN A 243 -75.62 12.57 -26.06
N GLU A 244 -76.77 12.71 -26.72
CA GLU A 244 -77.95 11.85 -26.52
C GLU A 244 -77.65 10.37 -26.84
N ILE A 245 -77.03 10.08 -27.99
CA ILE A 245 -76.62 8.71 -28.34
C ILE A 245 -75.64 8.15 -27.32
N THR A 246 -74.66 8.96 -26.90
CA THR A 246 -73.61 8.52 -25.99
C THR A 246 -74.13 8.27 -24.58
N ALA A 247 -75.04 9.12 -24.07
CA ALA A 247 -75.70 8.93 -22.78
C ALA A 247 -76.55 7.66 -22.77
N LYS A 248 -77.31 7.39 -23.83
CA LYS A 248 -78.06 6.13 -23.99
C LYS A 248 -77.15 4.91 -24.06
N LEU A 249 -76.02 5.03 -24.74
CA LEU A 249 -75.01 3.98 -24.77
C LEU A 249 -74.42 3.72 -23.37
N LEU A 250 -74.13 4.77 -22.59
CA LEU A 250 -73.67 4.65 -21.20
C LEU A 250 -74.72 3.97 -20.31
N SER A 251 -76.00 4.35 -20.43
CA SER A 251 -77.10 3.69 -19.73
C SER A 251 -77.15 2.19 -20.04
N LEU A 252 -77.10 1.82 -21.32
CA LEU A 252 -77.16 0.41 -21.74
C LEU A 252 -75.91 -0.36 -21.29
N LEU A 253 -74.72 0.23 -21.38
CA LEU A 253 -73.48 -0.40 -20.91
C LEU A 253 -73.45 -0.56 -19.37
N SER A 254 -74.05 0.38 -18.64
CA SER A 254 -74.24 0.31 -17.19
C SER A 254 -75.13 -0.88 -16.81
N GLU A 255 -76.28 -1.02 -17.48
CA GLU A 255 -77.20 -2.17 -17.31
C GLU A 255 -76.53 -3.51 -17.61
N LEU A 256 -75.69 -3.56 -18.64
CA LEU A 256 -74.91 -4.74 -19.02
C LEU A 256 -73.72 -5.01 -18.10
N ARG A 257 -73.46 -4.14 -17.11
CA ARG A 257 -72.31 -4.23 -16.21
C ARG A 257 -70.97 -4.26 -16.94
N TRP A 258 -70.86 -3.56 -18.06
CA TRP A 258 -69.63 -3.49 -18.84
C TRP A 258 -68.48 -2.87 -18.03
N ILE A 259 -67.26 -3.35 -18.24
CA ILE A 259 -66.03 -2.80 -17.62
C ILE A 259 -65.14 -2.27 -18.76
N PRO A 260 -65.05 -0.94 -18.94
CA PRO A 260 -64.16 -0.34 -19.94
C PRO A 260 -62.68 -0.52 -19.56
N ARG A 261 -61.80 -0.38 -20.56
CA ARG A 261 -60.39 -0.02 -20.28
C ARG A 261 -60.30 1.49 -20.02
N ARG A 262 -59.34 1.95 -19.19
CA ARG A 262 -59.20 3.37 -18.76
C ARG A 262 -59.33 4.40 -19.89
N ASN A 263 -58.77 4.15 -21.08
CA ASN A 263 -58.85 5.12 -22.19
C ASN A 263 -60.23 5.19 -22.88
N GLN A 264 -61.04 4.13 -22.78
CA GLN A 264 -62.36 4.04 -23.41
C GLN A 264 -63.42 4.75 -22.58
N GLU A 265 -63.35 4.66 -21.25
CA GLU A 265 -64.27 5.38 -20.36
C GLU A 265 -64.14 6.90 -20.49
N THR A 266 -62.93 7.44 -20.49
CA THR A 266 -62.71 8.89 -20.59
C THR A 266 -63.23 9.44 -21.91
N ALA A 267 -62.99 8.73 -23.03
CA ALA A 267 -63.53 9.12 -24.34
C ALA A 267 -65.06 9.08 -24.36
N LEU A 268 -65.67 8.06 -23.75
CA LEU A 268 -67.11 7.90 -23.70
C LEU A 268 -67.78 8.98 -22.84
N TYR A 269 -67.24 9.27 -21.65
CA TYR A 269 -67.75 10.33 -20.79
C TYR A 269 -67.55 11.73 -21.41
N ALA A 270 -66.44 11.97 -22.13
CA ALA A 270 -66.23 13.21 -22.86
C ALA A 270 -67.25 13.42 -24.00
N LEU A 271 -67.60 12.35 -24.71
CA LEU A 271 -68.59 12.40 -25.81
C LEU A 271 -70.03 12.61 -25.31
N ALA A 272 -70.38 12.09 -24.12
CA ALA A 272 -71.68 12.31 -23.49
C ALA A 272 -71.87 13.75 -23.01
N GLY A 273 -70.78 14.43 -22.62
CA GLY A 273 -70.84 15.79 -22.09
C GLY A 273 -71.45 15.88 -20.70
N HIS A 274 -71.04 16.88 -19.92
CA HIS A 274 -71.35 16.96 -18.49
C HIS A 274 -72.85 17.11 -18.19
N ASP A 275 -73.61 17.76 -19.08
CA ASP A 275 -75.04 18.03 -18.87
C ASP A 275 -75.94 16.79 -19.04
N HIS A 276 -75.42 15.72 -19.67
CA HIS A 276 -76.20 14.49 -19.95
C HIS A 276 -75.71 13.31 -19.10
N LEU A 277 -74.75 13.54 -18.19
CA LEU A 277 -74.25 12.53 -17.27
C LEU A 277 -75.08 12.50 -15.99
N THR A 278 -75.56 11.32 -15.62
CA THR A 278 -76.20 11.06 -14.32
C THR A 278 -75.27 10.22 -13.46
N LEU A 279 -75.61 10.10 -12.18
CA LEU A 279 -74.87 9.26 -11.24
C LEU A 279 -74.80 7.81 -11.73
N GLU A 280 -75.89 7.28 -12.31
CA GLU A 280 -75.98 5.91 -12.84
C GLU A 280 -75.00 5.63 -14.00
N HIS A 281 -74.63 6.67 -14.77
CA HIS A 281 -73.62 6.54 -15.81
C HIS A 281 -72.21 6.30 -15.24
N LEU A 282 -71.94 6.71 -14.00
CA LEU A 282 -70.67 6.45 -13.32
C LEU A 282 -70.49 4.99 -12.88
N GLU A 283 -71.53 4.14 -12.95
CA GLU A 283 -71.37 2.70 -12.70
C GLU A 283 -70.49 1.99 -13.75
N VAL A 284 -70.27 2.64 -14.89
CA VAL A 284 -69.39 2.17 -15.96
C VAL A 284 -67.91 2.49 -15.66
N ALA A 285 -67.61 3.33 -14.67
CA ALA A 285 -66.24 3.70 -14.37
C ALA A 285 -65.40 2.48 -13.90
N ALA A 286 -64.28 2.25 -14.57
CA ALA A 286 -63.29 1.21 -14.29
C ALA A 286 -62.18 1.69 -13.34
N SER A 287 -62.01 3.01 -13.16
CA SER A 287 -61.05 3.58 -12.24
C SER A 287 -61.69 4.59 -11.29
N LEU A 288 -61.13 4.69 -10.08
CA LEU A 288 -61.60 5.63 -9.06
C LEU A 288 -61.27 7.07 -9.47
N GLU A 289 -60.19 7.28 -10.23
CA GLU A 289 -59.84 8.57 -10.83
C GLU A 289 -60.92 9.09 -11.77
N THR A 290 -61.36 8.26 -12.74
CA THR A 290 -62.45 8.62 -13.65
C THR A 290 -63.74 8.88 -12.87
N TYR A 291 -64.07 8.01 -11.90
CA TYR A 291 -65.24 8.19 -11.06
C TYR A 291 -65.23 9.54 -10.32
N ILE A 292 -64.13 9.90 -9.64
CA ILE A 292 -64.01 11.18 -8.89
C ILE A 292 -64.08 12.37 -9.84
N SER A 293 -63.37 12.33 -10.96
CA SER A 293 -63.30 13.44 -11.92
C SER A 293 -64.67 13.79 -12.50
N TYR A 294 -65.41 12.78 -12.99
CA TYR A 294 -66.74 13.00 -13.56
C TYR A 294 -67.83 13.18 -12.49
N LEU A 295 -67.68 12.59 -11.30
CA LEU A 295 -68.55 12.90 -10.16
C LEU A 295 -68.44 14.38 -9.76
N THR A 296 -67.22 14.90 -9.70
CA THR A 296 -66.99 16.33 -9.40
C THR A 296 -67.74 17.20 -10.41
N GLN A 297 -67.67 16.85 -11.70
CA GLN A 297 -68.38 17.57 -12.77
C GLN A 297 -69.91 17.45 -12.68
N ILE A 298 -70.45 16.27 -12.36
CA ILE A 298 -71.91 16.07 -12.15
C ILE A 298 -72.42 16.89 -10.98
N VAL A 299 -71.63 16.96 -9.89
CA VAL A 299 -71.96 17.80 -8.72
C VAL A 299 -71.88 19.29 -9.09
N THR A 300 -70.97 19.69 -9.98
CA THR A 300 -70.88 21.06 -10.51
C THR A 300 -72.08 21.44 -11.39
N THR A 301 -72.55 20.55 -12.28
CA THR A 301 -73.69 20.82 -13.18
C THR A 301 -75.05 20.72 -12.48
N HIS A 302 -75.13 20.02 -11.34
CA HIS A 302 -76.33 19.92 -10.50
C HIS A 302 -76.07 20.42 -9.07
N PRO A 303 -75.83 21.73 -8.86
CA PRO A 303 -75.40 22.29 -7.57
C PRO A 303 -76.48 22.33 -6.49
N LYS A 304 -77.68 21.75 -6.74
CA LYS A 304 -78.77 21.76 -5.75
C LYS A 304 -78.36 20.98 -4.50
N ASN A 305 -78.62 21.59 -3.36
CA ASN A 305 -78.15 21.18 -2.04
C ASN A 305 -79.05 20.05 -1.50
N ASP A 306 -78.89 18.86 -2.07
CA ASP A 306 -79.73 17.70 -1.74
C ASP A 306 -78.91 16.68 -0.95
N ASN A 307 -79.18 16.52 0.35
CA ASN A 307 -78.54 15.47 1.17
C ASN A 307 -78.78 14.07 0.58
N GLU A 308 -79.86 13.90 -0.20
CA GLU A 308 -80.18 12.68 -0.93
C GLU A 308 -79.10 12.33 -1.97
N LEU A 309 -78.42 13.33 -2.57
CA LEU A 309 -77.34 13.09 -3.53
C LEU A 309 -76.09 12.54 -2.85
N ASP A 310 -75.71 13.04 -1.67
CA ASP A 310 -74.52 12.56 -0.94
C ASP A 310 -74.72 11.11 -0.48
N GLU A 311 -75.90 10.77 0.02
CA GLU A 311 -76.27 9.39 0.37
C GLU A 311 -76.27 8.47 -0.86
N ARG A 312 -76.78 8.94 -2.01
CA ARG A 312 -76.74 8.17 -3.26
C ARG A 312 -75.32 7.94 -3.75
N ILE A 313 -74.43 8.94 -3.66
CA ILE A 313 -73.01 8.81 -4.01
C ILE A 313 -72.34 7.79 -3.07
N HIS A 314 -72.59 7.88 -1.76
CA HIS A 314 -72.07 6.91 -0.78
C HIS A 314 -72.54 5.49 -1.07
N LEU A 315 -73.84 5.29 -1.32
CA LEU A 315 -74.41 3.98 -1.60
C LEU A 315 -73.85 3.39 -2.89
N GLN A 316 -73.71 4.21 -3.94
CA GLN A 316 -73.15 3.79 -5.21
C GLN A 316 -71.66 3.44 -5.09
N LEU A 317 -70.85 4.30 -4.46
CA LEU A 317 -69.43 4.03 -4.24
C LEU A 317 -69.24 2.73 -3.45
N ASN A 318 -70.05 2.50 -2.41
CA ASN A 318 -70.02 1.25 -1.65
C ASN A 318 -70.43 0.03 -2.49
N LYS A 319 -71.43 0.17 -3.36
CA LYS A 319 -71.85 -0.88 -4.31
C LYS A 319 -70.69 -1.21 -5.27
N LEU A 320 -70.01 -0.21 -5.82
CA LEU A 320 -68.90 -0.40 -6.76
C LEU A 320 -67.66 -1.01 -6.09
N LEU A 321 -67.31 -0.57 -4.88
CA LEU A 321 -66.22 -1.14 -4.09
C LEU A 321 -66.49 -2.61 -3.71
N LYS A 322 -67.69 -2.95 -3.24
CA LYS A 322 -68.06 -4.35 -2.90
C LYS A 322 -68.05 -5.28 -4.11
N GLN A 323 -68.33 -4.74 -5.30
CA GLN A 323 -68.27 -5.49 -6.56
C GLN A 323 -66.85 -5.62 -7.12
N ASN A 324 -65.83 -5.09 -6.43
CA ASN A 324 -64.44 -5.00 -6.92
C ASN A 324 -64.36 -4.37 -8.32
N ARG A 325 -65.21 -3.38 -8.60
CA ARG A 325 -65.21 -2.67 -9.90
C ARG A 325 -63.94 -1.88 -10.12
N PHE A 326 -63.46 -1.24 -9.07
CA PHE A 326 -62.18 -0.54 -9.08
C PHE A 326 -61.08 -1.53 -8.70
N GLN A 327 -60.19 -1.83 -9.65
CA GLN A 327 -58.91 -2.46 -9.32
C GLN A 327 -58.02 -1.39 -8.70
N LEU A 328 -58.12 -1.21 -7.39
CA LEU A 328 -57.35 -0.20 -6.67
C LEU A 328 -55.87 -0.57 -6.68
N GLU A 329 -55.11 0.06 -7.55
CA GLU A 329 -53.66 -0.02 -7.56
C GLU A 329 -53.03 1.11 -6.72
N LEU A 330 -51.72 1.03 -6.47
CA LEU A 330 -51.00 2.10 -5.76
C LEU A 330 -51.23 3.46 -6.43
N ALA A 331 -51.21 3.53 -7.77
CA ALA A 331 -51.47 4.76 -8.52
C ALA A 331 -52.83 5.40 -8.19
N ASP A 332 -53.88 4.59 -8.06
CA ASP A 332 -55.23 5.06 -7.74
C ASP A 332 -55.30 5.56 -6.28
N ILE A 333 -54.59 4.89 -5.36
CA ILE A 333 -54.48 5.31 -3.96
C ILE A 333 -53.83 6.70 -3.86
N ALA A 334 -52.71 6.95 -4.56
CA ALA A 334 -52.13 8.30 -4.51
C ALA A 334 -52.94 9.34 -5.24
N PHE A 335 -53.67 8.98 -6.32
CA PHE A 335 -54.61 9.91 -6.93
C PHE A 335 -55.63 10.39 -5.91
N VAL A 336 -56.27 9.47 -5.16
CA VAL A 336 -57.22 9.81 -4.09
C VAL A 336 -56.57 10.71 -3.05
N LEU A 337 -55.39 10.36 -2.54
CA LEU A 337 -54.71 11.15 -1.51
C LEU A 337 -54.29 12.54 -1.99
N ASN A 338 -53.78 12.65 -3.22
CA ASN A 338 -53.47 13.94 -3.83
C ASN A 338 -54.73 14.78 -4.06
N TYR A 339 -55.83 14.16 -4.51
CA TYR A 339 -57.12 14.81 -4.64
C TYR A 339 -57.61 15.31 -3.28
N MET A 340 -57.40 14.57 -2.19
CA MET A 340 -57.71 15.05 -0.84
C MET A 340 -56.82 16.24 -0.42
N LYS A 341 -55.52 16.21 -0.75
CA LYS A 341 -54.50 17.21 -0.36
C LYS A 341 -54.60 18.55 -1.10
N THR A 342 -55.07 18.57 -2.35
CA THR A 342 -55.15 19.81 -3.15
C THR A 342 -55.92 20.90 -2.41
N GLN A 343 -55.22 21.99 -2.08
CA GLN A 343 -55.83 23.16 -1.45
C GLN A 343 -56.80 23.79 -2.45
N THR A 344 -58.01 24.11 -2.01
CA THR A 344 -59.07 24.63 -2.87
C THR A 344 -58.81 26.04 -3.43
N THR A 345 -57.66 26.63 -3.13
CA THR A 345 -57.26 28.00 -3.49
C THR A 345 -56.87 28.20 -4.96
N GLU A 346 -56.67 27.14 -5.75
CA GLU A 346 -56.26 27.24 -7.17
C GLU A 346 -57.43 27.24 -8.17
N VAL A 347 -58.68 27.13 -7.72
CA VAL A 347 -59.86 27.09 -8.60
C VAL A 347 -60.50 28.47 -8.67
N HIS A 348 -60.47 29.11 -9.84
CA HIS A 348 -61.04 30.46 -10.07
C HIS A 348 -62.58 30.51 -10.18
N ASP A 349 -63.29 29.43 -9.85
CA ASP A 349 -64.74 29.29 -10.02
C ASP A 349 -65.41 28.74 -8.74
N ASP A 350 -66.18 29.60 -8.06
CA ASP A 350 -66.82 29.33 -6.76
C ASP A 350 -67.68 28.05 -6.75
N ILE A 351 -68.29 27.70 -7.88
CA ILE A 351 -69.19 26.53 -8.00
C ILE A 351 -68.38 25.23 -7.99
N THR A 352 -67.25 25.22 -8.69
CA THR A 352 -66.36 24.05 -8.75
C THR A 352 -65.67 23.82 -7.41
N GLU A 353 -65.34 24.89 -6.67
CA GLU A 353 -64.79 24.76 -5.32
C GLU A 353 -65.77 24.08 -4.35
N VAL A 354 -67.04 24.49 -4.37
CA VAL A 354 -68.10 23.89 -3.54
C VAL A 354 -68.32 22.42 -3.90
N ALA A 355 -68.32 22.08 -5.18
CA ALA A 355 -68.44 20.70 -5.65
C ALA A 355 -67.28 19.82 -5.18
N MET A 356 -66.03 20.30 -5.29
CA MET A 356 -64.85 19.58 -4.80
C MET A 356 -64.90 19.37 -3.29
N LYS A 357 -65.26 20.39 -2.49
CA LYS A 357 -65.40 20.25 -1.03
C LYS A 357 -66.45 19.20 -0.66
N ARG A 358 -67.56 19.16 -1.41
CA ARG A 358 -68.65 18.21 -1.20
C ARG A 358 -68.22 16.77 -1.51
N VAL A 359 -67.58 16.54 -2.66
CA VAL A 359 -67.02 15.22 -3.03
C VAL A 359 -65.96 14.78 -2.02
N LYS A 360 -65.04 15.67 -1.60
CA LYS A 360 -64.05 15.37 -0.56
C LYS A 360 -64.69 14.92 0.76
N SER A 361 -65.73 15.62 1.23
CA SER A 361 -66.48 15.24 2.45
C SER A 361 -67.11 13.85 2.35
N VAL A 362 -67.67 13.49 1.18
CA VAL A 362 -68.24 12.15 0.95
C VAL A 362 -67.15 11.07 0.99
N PHE A 363 -65.97 11.33 0.42
CA PHE A 363 -64.86 10.37 0.43
C PHE A 363 -64.21 10.24 1.81
N GLU A 364 -64.09 11.34 2.57
CA GLU A 364 -63.58 11.33 3.95
C GLU A 364 -64.43 10.46 4.88
N LYS A 365 -65.75 10.46 4.70
CA LYS A 365 -66.70 9.72 5.54
C LYS A 365 -66.98 8.29 5.06
N ASN A 366 -66.30 7.81 4.01
CA ASN A 366 -66.53 6.48 3.47
C ASN A 366 -65.59 5.43 4.11
N ASP A 367 -66.06 4.76 5.16
CA ASP A 367 -65.28 3.74 5.88
C ASP A 367 -64.78 2.60 4.98
N LEU A 368 -65.63 2.12 4.06
CA LEU A 368 -65.29 0.99 3.19
C LEU A 368 -64.14 1.32 2.24
N LEU A 369 -64.08 2.55 1.72
CA LEU A 369 -62.98 3.03 0.89
C LEU A 369 -61.67 2.99 1.68
N TRP A 370 -61.65 3.59 2.87
CA TRP A 370 -60.45 3.67 3.70
C TRP A 370 -59.99 2.30 4.19
N ASP A 371 -60.90 1.42 4.62
CA ASP A 371 -60.58 0.04 5.00
C ASP A 371 -59.96 -0.74 3.83
N THR A 372 -60.48 -0.53 2.61
CA THR A 372 -59.95 -1.19 1.41
C THR A 372 -58.55 -0.69 1.07
N ILE A 373 -58.30 0.63 1.16
CA ILE A 373 -56.97 1.21 0.95
C ILE A 373 -55.97 0.69 2.00
N ILE A 374 -56.37 0.67 3.28
CA ILE A 374 -55.54 0.18 4.39
C ILE A 374 -55.15 -1.28 4.16
N ARG A 375 -56.11 -2.13 3.78
CA ARG A 375 -55.85 -3.54 3.48
C ARG A 375 -54.83 -3.70 2.35
N ILE A 376 -55.00 -2.96 1.25
CA ILE A 376 -54.09 -3.04 0.09
C ILE A 376 -52.67 -2.60 0.45
N LEU A 377 -52.53 -1.51 1.21
CA LEU A 377 -51.22 -1.05 1.67
C LEU A 377 -50.57 -2.11 2.58
N ASN A 378 -51.31 -2.65 3.55
CA ASN A 378 -50.80 -3.71 4.42
C ASN A 378 -50.44 -5.01 3.67
N GLU A 379 -51.21 -5.43 2.66
CA GLU A 379 -50.89 -6.58 1.80
C GLU A 379 -49.61 -6.32 0.98
N LYS A 380 -49.49 -5.12 0.40
CA LYS A 380 -48.30 -4.69 -0.37
C LYS A 380 -47.03 -4.60 0.47
N ASN A 381 -47.15 -4.44 1.79
CA ASN A 381 -46.02 -4.42 2.71
C ASN A 381 -45.11 -5.66 2.53
N SER A 382 -45.70 -6.81 2.15
CA SER A 382 -44.99 -8.06 1.87
C SER A 382 -44.12 -8.08 0.59
N HIS A 383 -44.39 -7.21 -0.39
CA HIS A 383 -43.77 -7.24 -1.73
C HIS A 383 -43.51 -5.84 -2.33
N ILE A 384 -43.04 -4.89 -1.53
CA ILE A 384 -42.74 -3.53 -2.01
C ILE A 384 -41.51 -3.53 -2.92
N THR A 385 -41.65 -3.02 -4.14
CA THR A 385 -40.51 -2.81 -5.03
C THR A 385 -39.79 -1.48 -4.74
N PRO A 386 -38.49 -1.34 -5.09
CA PRO A 386 -37.75 -0.10 -4.90
C PRO A 386 -38.41 1.15 -5.48
N LYS A 387 -39.09 1.04 -6.61
CA LYS A 387 -39.76 2.15 -7.31
C LYS A 387 -41.06 2.59 -6.63
N GLU A 388 -41.74 1.67 -5.96
CA GLU A 388 -42.99 1.95 -5.22
C GLU A 388 -42.71 2.58 -3.85
N PHE A 389 -41.46 2.56 -3.39
CA PHE A 389 -41.12 2.96 -2.03
C PHE A 389 -41.23 4.47 -1.74
N PRO A 390 -40.65 5.38 -2.56
CA PRO A 390 -40.83 6.83 -2.35
C PRO A 390 -42.30 7.25 -2.42
N PHE A 391 -43.08 6.52 -3.21
CA PHE A 391 -44.50 6.72 -3.37
C PHE A 391 -45.27 6.36 -2.11
N ILE A 392 -45.02 5.18 -1.52
CA ILE A 392 -45.63 4.77 -0.24
C ILE A 392 -45.16 5.68 0.90
N GLN A 393 -43.89 6.10 0.89
CA GLN A 393 -43.34 7.06 1.85
C GLN A 393 -44.13 8.38 1.79
N ASN A 394 -44.21 9.05 0.63
CA ASN A 394 -44.98 10.29 0.52
C ASN A 394 -46.46 10.09 0.88
N THR A 395 -47.06 8.96 0.46
CA THR A 395 -48.45 8.58 0.75
C THR A 395 -48.74 8.47 2.25
N ILE A 396 -47.86 7.81 3.02
CA ILE A 396 -48.01 7.68 4.48
C ILE A 396 -47.70 9.01 5.16
N PHE A 397 -46.62 9.68 4.74
CA PHE A 397 -46.07 10.87 5.40
C PHE A 397 -46.93 12.12 5.21
N ASP A 398 -47.70 12.21 4.12
CA ASP A 398 -48.58 13.34 3.80
C ASP A 398 -50.05 13.12 4.20
N SER A 399 -50.40 11.97 4.78
CA SER A 399 -51.80 11.64 5.08
C SER A 399 -52.34 12.42 6.30
N TYR A 400 -53.40 13.20 6.09
CA TYR A 400 -54.03 14.03 7.14
C TYR A 400 -55.05 13.28 8.02
N ASN A 401 -55.36 12.02 7.71
CA ASN A 401 -56.39 11.27 8.43
C ASN A 401 -55.76 10.38 9.53
N PRO A 402 -55.98 10.67 10.83
CA PRO A 402 -55.42 9.88 11.93
C PRO A 402 -55.92 8.43 11.95
N TYR A 403 -57.16 8.19 11.52
CA TYR A 403 -57.74 6.83 11.45
C TYR A 403 -57.04 5.97 10.39
N PHE A 404 -56.68 6.57 9.26
CA PHE A 404 -55.92 5.90 8.20
C PHE A 404 -54.53 5.44 8.69
N LEU A 405 -53.81 6.29 9.42
CA LEU A 405 -52.49 5.97 9.97
C LEU A 405 -52.54 4.87 11.04
N HIS A 406 -53.63 4.76 11.81
CA HIS A 406 -53.77 3.72 12.85
C HIS A 406 -53.97 2.32 12.27
N GLY A 407 -54.52 2.19 11.05
CA GLY A 407 -54.74 0.90 10.40
C GLY A 407 -53.51 0.32 9.69
N ILE A 408 -52.46 1.11 9.48
CA ILE A 408 -51.24 0.70 8.75
C ILE A 408 -50.21 0.11 9.71
N ASN A 409 -49.61 -1.04 9.36
CA ASN A 409 -48.54 -1.64 10.16
C ASN A 409 -47.18 -0.93 9.92
N VAL A 410 -47.03 0.26 10.51
CA VAL A 410 -45.84 1.13 10.36
C VAL A 410 -44.54 0.44 10.81
N GLN A 411 -44.60 -0.46 11.79
CA GLN A 411 -43.42 -1.18 12.29
C GLN A 411 -42.81 -2.12 11.26
N GLU A 412 -43.64 -2.88 10.53
CA GLU A 412 -43.17 -3.82 9.50
C GLU A 412 -42.57 -3.08 8.29
N TYR A 413 -43.15 -1.92 7.93
CA TYR A 413 -42.55 -1.02 6.94
C TYR A 413 -41.17 -0.56 7.38
N LEU A 414 -41.01 -0.11 8.64
CA LEU A 414 -39.73 0.35 9.16
C LEU A 414 -38.69 -0.78 9.20
N LYS A 415 -39.03 -1.99 9.66
CA LYS A 415 -38.12 -3.15 9.67
C LYS A 415 -37.58 -3.48 8.29
N ARG A 416 -38.47 -3.61 7.30
CA ARG A 416 -38.07 -3.89 5.91
C ARG A 416 -37.21 -2.76 5.35
N MET A 417 -37.47 -1.54 5.75
CA MET A 417 -36.69 -0.40 5.28
C MET A 417 -35.28 -0.32 5.83
N LEU A 418 -35.11 -0.65 7.11
CA LEU A 418 -33.79 -0.78 7.70
C LEU A 418 -32.97 -1.91 7.05
N SER A 419 -33.64 -2.93 6.49
CA SER A 419 -32.99 -4.01 5.74
C SER A 419 -32.48 -3.60 4.34
N ARG A 420 -32.92 -2.48 3.75
CA ARG A 420 -32.53 -2.05 2.40
C ARG A 420 -31.26 -1.21 2.39
N GLN A 421 -30.43 -1.34 1.35
CA GLN A 421 -29.12 -0.66 1.27
C GLN A 421 -29.12 0.57 0.34
N ASP A 422 -30.16 0.76 -0.45
CA ASP A 422 -30.07 1.45 -1.74
C ASP A 422 -30.19 2.99 -1.69
N ASP A 423 -30.56 3.61 -0.55
CA ASP A 423 -30.81 5.06 -0.48
C ASP A 423 -30.64 5.68 0.93
N ARG A 424 -29.47 5.47 1.53
CA ARG A 424 -29.19 5.76 2.94
C ARG A 424 -28.56 7.15 3.16
N THR A 425 -29.37 8.22 3.20
CA THR A 425 -28.91 9.57 3.59
C THR A 425 -29.21 9.91 5.05
N VAL A 426 -28.49 10.89 5.63
CA VAL A 426 -28.66 11.26 7.05
C VAL A 426 -30.05 11.84 7.32
N ASP A 427 -30.52 12.75 6.47
CA ASP A 427 -31.84 13.37 6.60
C ASP A 427 -32.95 12.31 6.48
N TYR A 428 -32.73 11.31 5.64
CA TYR A 428 -33.62 10.16 5.50
C TYR A 428 -33.74 9.34 6.80
N PHE A 429 -32.62 9.03 7.48
CA PHE A 429 -32.64 8.33 8.77
C PHE A 429 -33.27 9.17 9.88
N ILE A 430 -33.06 10.49 9.87
CA ILE A 430 -33.66 11.42 10.84
C ILE A 430 -35.18 11.49 10.67
N GLU A 431 -35.69 11.57 9.43
CA GLU A 431 -37.13 11.59 9.16
C GLU A 431 -37.80 10.27 9.59
N TRP A 432 -37.20 9.12 9.30
CA TRP A 432 -37.73 7.86 9.80
C TRP A 432 -37.69 7.73 11.33
N PHE A 433 -36.65 8.26 11.98
CA PHE A 433 -36.58 8.34 13.44
C PHE A 433 -37.71 9.21 14.03
N ARG A 434 -38.12 10.27 13.34
CA ARG A 434 -39.27 11.09 13.74
C ARG A 434 -40.58 10.30 13.68
N TYR A 435 -40.79 9.46 12.68
CA TYR A 435 -41.99 8.61 12.59
C TYR A 435 -42.00 7.50 13.63
N PHE A 436 -40.84 6.89 13.90
CA PHE A 436 -40.66 5.94 15.01
C PHE A 436 -41.11 6.55 16.35
N LEU A 437 -40.91 7.85 16.53
CA LEU A 437 -41.32 8.60 17.72
C LEU A 437 -42.80 8.96 17.78
N CYS A 438 -43.46 9.14 16.63
CA CYS A 438 -44.87 9.50 16.55
C CYS A 438 -45.81 8.28 16.69
N GLY A 439 -45.32 7.06 16.50
CA GLY A 439 -46.08 5.84 16.73
C GLY A 439 -46.19 5.49 18.21
N SER A 440 -47.39 5.13 18.67
CA SER A 440 -47.61 4.49 19.96
C SER A 440 -47.04 3.06 19.96
N VAL A 441 -45.71 2.89 19.93
CA VAL A 441 -45.07 1.57 20.08
C VAL A 441 -45.49 1.03 21.46
N PRO A 442 -46.39 0.02 21.52
CA PRO A 442 -47.04 -0.36 22.76
C PRO A 442 -46.09 -1.10 23.69
N ASP A 443 -45.17 -1.90 23.12
CA ASP A 443 -44.24 -2.77 23.86
C ASP A 443 -42.81 -2.21 23.92
N TRP A 444 -42.16 -2.34 25.08
CA TRP A 444 -40.77 -2.01 25.30
C TRP A 444 -39.82 -2.95 24.54
N LEU A 445 -40.17 -4.22 24.37
CA LEU A 445 -39.33 -5.19 23.66
C LEU A 445 -39.24 -4.87 22.16
N ASP A 446 -40.37 -4.53 21.55
CA ASP A 446 -40.42 -4.10 20.15
C ASP A 446 -39.62 -2.82 19.91
N PHE A 447 -39.70 -1.89 20.87
CA PHE A 447 -38.91 -0.67 20.86
C PHE A 447 -37.40 -0.96 20.87
N GLN A 448 -36.95 -1.89 21.72
CA GLN A 448 -35.53 -2.28 21.80
C GLN A 448 -35.06 -2.98 20.53
N ASN A 449 -35.84 -3.93 20.00
CA ASN A 449 -35.50 -4.66 18.78
C ASN A 449 -35.39 -3.71 17.59
N LEU A 450 -36.36 -2.79 17.45
CA LEU A 450 -36.35 -1.83 16.35
C LEU A 450 -35.19 -0.84 16.47
N LEU A 451 -34.85 -0.42 17.69
CA LEU A 451 -33.69 0.44 17.90
C LEU A 451 -32.37 -0.31 17.61
N ASN A 452 -32.28 -1.60 17.95
CA ASN A 452 -31.16 -2.45 17.59
C ASN A 452 -31.01 -2.53 16.07
N ASP A 453 -32.07 -2.92 15.36
CA ASP A 453 -32.11 -3.03 13.90
C ASP A 453 -31.71 -1.69 13.25
N TRP A 454 -32.22 -0.58 13.78
CA TRP A 454 -31.90 0.77 13.30
C TRP A 454 -30.42 1.10 13.49
N THR A 455 -29.85 0.78 14.65
CA THR A 455 -28.43 1.02 14.91
C THR A 455 -27.49 0.05 14.20
N GLU A 456 -27.93 -1.17 13.90
CA GLU A 456 -27.12 -2.18 13.20
C GLU A 456 -26.85 -1.76 11.75
N CYS A 457 -27.74 -0.98 11.13
CA CYS A 457 -27.51 -0.36 9.83
C CYS A 457 -26.24 0.50 9.78
N PHE A 458 -25.77 1.02 10.91
CA PHE A 458 -24.62 1.91 11.01
C PHE A 458 -23.29 1.20 11.20
N VAL A 459 -23.30 -0.08 11.58
CA VAL A 459 -22.08 -0.85 11.89
C VAL A 459 -21.17 -0.96 10.67
N SER A 460 -21.75 -1.07 9.47
CA SER A 460 -21.00 -1.16 8.21
C SER A 460 -20.82 0.17 7.46
N GLN A 461 -21.42 1.28 7.93
CA GLN A 461 -21.46 2.58 7.23
C GLN A 461 -20.98 3.72 8.13
N LYS A 462 -19.66 3.78 8.35
CA LYS A 462 -19.00 4.71 9.29
C LYS A 462 -19.33 6.18 9.02
N ASP A 463 -19.30 6.61 7.77
CA ASP A 463 -19.56 8.01 7.39
C ASP A 463 -21.01 8.43 7.70
N LEU A 464 -21.96 7.49 7.57
CA LEU A 464 -23.36 7.74 7.88
C LEU A 464 -23.54 7.87 9.40
N PHE A 465 -22.93 6.99 10.19
CA PHE A 465 -22.99 7.05 11.65
C PHE A 465 -22.41 8.37 12.20
N SER A 466 -21.23 8.76 11.73
CA SER A 466 -20.56 10.00 12.12
C SER A 466 -21.47 11.21 11.89
N LYS A 467 -22.08 11.32 10.71
CA LYS A 467 -23.02 12.41 10.41
C LYS A 467 -24.32 12.36 11.22
N ILE A 468 -24.78 11.18 11.62
CA ILE A 468 -25.92 11.04 12.53
C ILE A 468 -25.56 11.53 13.94
N ILE A 469 -24.35 11.21 14.42
CA ILE A 469 -23.85 11.71 15.71
C ILE A 469 -23.73 13.24 15.71
N GLU A 470 -23.30 13.87 14.62
CA GLU A 470 -23.32 15.33 14.47
C GLU A 470 -24.71 15.95 14.61
N LYS A 471 -25.76 15.17 14.32
CA LYS A 471 -27.16 15.55 14.42
C LYS A 471 -27.85 14.99 15.68
N ILE A 472 -27.11 14.42 16.63
CA ILE A 472 -27.71 13.81 17.82
C ILE A 472 -28.53 14.81 18.63
N ASP A 473 -28.09 16.07 18.72
CA ASP A 473 -28.83 17.13 19.41
C ASP A 473 -30.20 17.38 18.72
N VAL A 474 -30.25 17.29 17.40
CA VAL A 474 -31.51 17.40 16.63
C VAL A 474 -32.42 16.23 16.94
N LEU A 475 -31.88 15.00 16.95
CA LEU A 475 -32.62 13.78 17.26
C LEU A 475 -33.19 13.78 18.68
N VAL A 476 -32.40 14.21 19.67
CA VAL A 476 -32.83 14.35 21.07
C VAL A 476 -33.92 15.42 21.19
N ASN A 477 -33.77 16.55 20.51
CA ASN A 477 -34.81 17.60 20.51
C ASN A 477 -36.12 17.13 19.83
N LEU A 478 -36.02 16.38 18.73
CA LEU A 478 -37.18 15.76 18.08
C LEU A 478 -37.89 14.78 19.03
N TRP A 479 -37.12 13.99 19.78
CA TRP A 479 -37.65 13.09 20.81
C TRP A 479 -38.42 13.82 21.89
N ILE A 480 -37.80 14.84 22.48
CA ILE A 480 -38.39 15.63 23.57
C ILE A 480 -39.70 16.27 23.13
N LYS A 481 -39.79 16.73 21.87
CA LYS A 481 -41.01 17.30 21.29
C LYS A 481 -42.10 16.26 21.03
N ALA A 482 -41.73 15.08 20.53
CA ALA A 482 -42.69 14.05 20.12
C ALA A 482 -43.24 13.24 21.29
N ALA A 483 -42.43 12.95 22.31
CA ALA A 483 -42.80 12.09 23.44
C ALA A 483 -42.34 12.67 24.79
N PRO A 484 -42.85 13.85 25.21
CA PRO A 484 -42.37 14.57 26.39
C PRO A 484 -42.56 13.81 27.72
N GLN A 485 -43.43 12.79 27.76
CA GLN A 485 -43.69 12.00 28.96
C GLN A 485 -42.83 10.72 29.07
N ASN A 486 -41.99 10.39 28.07
CA ASN A 486 -41.29 9.10 27.99
C ASN A 486 -39.77 9.21 28.20
N ASN A 487 -39.37 9.76 29.34
CA ASN A 487 -37.95 9.98 29.69
C ASN A 487 -37.13 8.67 29.77
N GLN A 488 -37.74 7.54 30.11
CA GLN A 488 -37.03 6.26 30.19
C GLN A 488 -36.56 5.76 28.81
N ARG A 489 -37.40 5.86 27.77
CA ARG A 489 -37.00 5.50 26.40
C ARG A 489 -35.94 6.45 25.86
N ALA A 490 -36.02 7.75 26.17
CA ALA A 490 -35.00 8.73 25.78
C ALA A 490 -33.62 8.41 26.39
N VAL A 491 -33.57 8.11 27.70
CA VAL A 491 -32.32 7.71 28.37
C VAL A 491 -31.78 6.38 27.81
N PHE A 492 -32.66 5.42 27.51
CA PHE A 492 -32.26 4.17 26.88
C PHE A 492 -31.68 4.41 25.48
N PHE A 493 -32.32 5.25 24.66
CA PHE A 493 -31.84 5.64 23.35
C PHE A 493 -30.44 6.27 23.42
N LEU A 494 -30.23 7.24 24.33
CA LEU A 494 -28.93 7.88 24.52
C LEU A 494 -27.85 6.87 24.92
N LYS A 495 -28.14 5.98 25.87
CA LYS A 495 -27.22 4.90 26.27
C LYS A 495 -26.88 3.97 25.11
N HIS A 496 -27.87 3.66 24.27
CA HIS A 496 -27.69 2.79 23.12
C HIS A 496 -26.84 3.45 22.03
N MET A 497 -27.09 4.72 21.71
CA MET A 497 -26.28 5.49 20.78
C MET A 497 -24.84 5.64 21.26
N VAL A 498 -24.65 5.94 22.55
CA VAL A 498 -23.33 5.96 23.17
C VAL A 498 -22.67 4.59 23.05
N ALA A 499 -23.37 3.48 23.28
CA ALA A 499 -22.80 2.14 23.13
C ALA A 499 -22.35 1.85 21.69
N GLN A 500 -23.07 2.35 20.68
CA GLN A 500 -22.67 2.21 19.27
C GLN A 500 -21.41 3.01 18.93
N CYS A 501 -21.15 4.15 19.60
CA CYS A 501 -19.90 4.88 19.42
C CYS A 501 -18.66 4.02 19.74
N PHE A 502 -18.76 3.12 20.73
CA PHE A 502 -17.66 2.21 21.12
C PHE A 502 -17.55 0.96 20.25
N ARG A 503 -18.54 0.69 19.38
CA ARG A 503 -18.45 -0.37 18.36
C ARG A 503 -17.74 0.09 17.09
N GLN A 504 -17.45 1.38 16.97
CA GLN A 504 -16.66 1.92 15.87
C GLN A 504 -15.19 1.55 16.03
N GLU A 505 -14.53 1.19 14.93
CA GLU A 505 -13.14 0.72 14.94
C GLU A 505 -12.14 1.75 15.51
N ASN A 506 -12.47 3.05 15.41
CA ASN A 506 -11.65 4.12 15.98
C ASN A 506 -12.51 5.22 16.62
N ILE A 507 -12.71 5.12 17.93
CA ILE A 507 -13.47 6.08 18.72
C ILE A 507 -12.85 7.49 18.74
N TYR A 508 -11.53 7.60 18.58
CA TYR A 508 -10.83 8.90 18.61
C TYR A 508 -11.13 9.74 17.37
N ASN A 509 -11.32 9.13 16.21
CA ASN A 509 -11.79 9.84 15.01
C ASN A 509 -13.20 10.39 15.23
N LEU A 510 -14.08 9.61 15.86
CA LEU A 510 -15.44 10.06 16.19
C LEU A 510 -15.41 11.21 17.21
N ILE A 511 -14.51 11.17 18.21
CA ILE A 511 -14.30 12.26 19.17
C ILE A 511 -13.83 13.54 18.48
N LYS A 512 -12.90 13.39 17.54
CA LYS A 512 -12.30 14.51 16.80
C LYS A 512 -13.30 15.15 15.84
N ASP A 513 -13.99 14.37 15.04
CA ASP A 513 -14.73 14.91 13.90
C ASP A 513 -16.18 15.22 14.29
N SER A 514 -16.90 14.26 14.88
CA SER A 514 -18.36 14.35 15.04
C SER A 514 -18.83 14.74 16.43
N LEU A 515 -18.23 14.18 17.49
CA LEU A 515 -18.65 14.45 18.87
C LEU A 515 -18.26 15.85 19.37
N SER A 516 -17.37 16.54 18.65
CA SER A 516 -16.97 17.92 18.97
C SER A 516 -18.11 18.93 18.82
N LEU A 517 -19.12 18.60 18.01
CA LEU A 517 -20.27 19.46 17.73
C LEU A 517 -21.44 19.26 18.69
N VAL A 518 -21.48 18.11 19.38
CA VAL A 518 -22.57 17.72 20.28
C VAL A 518 -22.64 18.64 21.50
N GLN A 519 -23.83 19.17 21.80
CA GLN A 519 -24.09 20.05 22.94
C GLN A 519 -24.94 19.41 24.04
N ASP A 520 -25.65 18.31 23.75
CA ASP A 520 -26.50 17.65 24.74
C ASP A 520 -25.69 17.09 25.93
N THR A 521 -26.00 17.61 27.12
CA THR A 521 -25.27 17.30 28.35
C THR A 521 -25.51 15.87 28.84
N ASN A 522 -26.68 15.28 28.59
CA ASN A 522 -27.00 13.92 29.00
C ASN A 522 -26.23 12.91 28.14
N PHE A 523 -26.15 13.14 26.83
CA PHE A 523 -25.32 12.36 25.92
C PHE A 523 -23.84 12.45 26.31
N ILE A 524 -23.32 13.67 26.50
CA ILE A 524 -21.92 13.90 26.89
C ILE A 524 -21.57 13.17 28.20
N ASN A 525 -22.42 13.29 29.23
CA ASN A 525 -22.17 12.61 30.51
C ASN A 525 -22.21 11.09 30.37
N THR A 526 -23.18 10.56 29.63
CA THR A 526 -23.29 9.12 29.37
C THR A 526 -22.09 8.59 28.59
N PHE A 527 -21.60 9.35 27.60
CA PHE A 527 -20.40 9.04 26.83
C PHE A 527 -19.15 9.04 27.71
N LYS A 528 -18.98 10.07 28.55
CA LYS A 528 -17.85 10.16 29.49
C LYS A 528 -17.81 8.98 30.44
N ASP A 529 -18.94 8.60 31.04
CA ASP A 529 -19.02 7.48 31.97
C ASP A 529 -18.65 6.15 31.30
N LYS A 530 -19.09 5.96 30.05
CA LYS A 530 -18.76 4.77 29.27
C LYS A 530 -17.28 4.76 28.83
N PHE A 531 -16.77 5.89 28.36
CA PHE A 531 -15.36 6.07 27.97
C PHE A 531 -14.42 5.79 29.15
N PHE A 532 -14.78 6.28 30.33
CA PHE A 532 -14.04 6.00 31.55
C PHE A 532 -13.95 4.49 31.82
N LYS A 533 -15.06 3.76 31.70
CA LYS A 533 -15.11 2.32 31.99
C LYS A 533 -14.42 1.47 30.93
N GLU A 534 -14.70 1.68 29.64
CA GLU A 534 -14.25 0.77 28.56
C GLU A 534 -12.89 1.16 27.96
N GLU A 535 -12.52 2.45 27.95
CA GLU A 535 -11.27 2.90 27.33
C GLU A 535 -10.18 3.29 28.34
N LEU A 536 -10.55 3.89 29.48
CA LEU A 536 -9.55 4.38 30.44
C LEU A 536 -9.17 3.37 31.52
N VAL A 537 -10.13 2.63 32.08
CA VAL A 537 -9.85 1.65 33.15
C VAL A 537 -9.01 0.48 32.64
N ASP A 538 -9.39 -0.12 31.52
CA ASP A 538 -8.68 -1.29 30.94
C ASP A 538 -7.26 -0.94 30.48
N LYS A 539 -7.05 0.30 30.01
CA LYS A 539 -5.76 0.81 29.53
C LYS A 539 -5.03 1.68 30.55
N LYS A 540 -5.41 1.62 31.84
CA LYS A 540 -4.83 2.45 32.91
C LYS A 540 -3.30 2.43 32.93
N HIS A 541 -2.70 1.26 32.71
CA HIS A 541 -1.25 1.07 32.69
C HIS A 541 -0.55 1.79 31.51
N ASN A 542 -1.26 2.03 30.41
CA ASN A 542 -0.72 2.70 29.22
C ASN A 542 -0.84 4.22 29.27
N LEU A 543 -1.61 4.79 30.22
CA LEU A 543 -1.86 6.23 30.29
C LEU A 543 -0.57 7.06 30.50
N LYS A 544 0.44 6.48 31.18
CA LYS A 544 1.76 7.10 31.38
C LYS A 544 2.71 6.95 30.18
N VAL A 545 2.41 6.13 29.18
CA VAL A 545 3.33 5.84 28.06
C VAL A 545 2.99 6.72 26.87
N MET A 546 3.49 7.96 26.83
CA MET A 546 3.05 8.98 25.84
C MET A 546 3.38 8.63 24.38
N GLN A 547 4.42 7.81 24.15
CA GLN A 547 4.80 7.31 22.83
C GLN A 547 3.91 6.18 22.30
N SER A 548 3.13 5.53 23.16
CA SER A 548 2.32 4.39 22.73
C SER A 548 1.14 4.85 21.88
N HIS A 549 1.00 4.27 20.69
CA HIS A 549 -0.18 4.43 19.82
C HIS A 549 -1.46 3.89 20.46
N LEU A 550 -1.37 3.14 21.56
CA LEU A 550 -2.50 2.65 22.33
C LEU A 550 -2.85 3.53 23.53
N ASN A 551 -2.10 4.60 23.80
CA ASN A 551 -2.32 5.48 24.95
C ASN A 551 -3.52 6.44 24.71
N PRO A 552 -4.64 6.26 25.44
CA PRO A 552 -5.80 7.16 25.30
C PRO A 552 -5.50 8.61 25.61
N MET A 553 -4.62 8.89 26.57
CA MET A 553 -4.25 10.23 26.99
C MET A 553 -3.53 10.99 25.87
N SER A 554 -2.58 10.32 25.21
CA SER A 554 -1.82 10.89 24.08
C SER A 554 -2.75 11.27 22.92
N HIS A 555 -3.68 10.40 22.56
CA HIS A 555 -4.70 10.67 21.53
C HIS A 555 -5.59 11.88 21.90
N LEU A 556 -6.11 11.91 23.13
CA LEU A 556 -6.96 13.01 23.59
C LEU A 556 -6.22 14.36 23.59
N MET A 557 -4.96 14.38 24.04
CA MET A 557 -4.13 15.60 24.04
C MET A 557 -3.83 16.08 22.61
N ASN A 558 -3.59 15.15 21.67
CA ASN A 558 -3.39 15.50 20.27
C ASN A 558 -4.67 16.09 19.64
N ILE A 559 -5.84 15.50 19.94
CA ILE A 559 -7.13 16.05 19.50
C ILE A 559 -7.35 17.45 20.08
N ASP A 560 -7.08 17.65 21.37
CA ASP A 560 -7.25 18.96 22.03
C ASP A 560 -6.36 20.03 21.37
N LYS A 561 -5.11 19.69 21.03
CA LYS A 561 -4.20 20.57 20.27
C LYS A 561 -4.74 20.90 18.88
N GLN A 562 -5.16 19.88 18.12
CA GLN A 562 -5.70 20.07 16.77
C GLN A 562 -6.96 20.94 16.76
N GLN A 563 -7.76 20.87 17.83
CA GLN A 563 -8.99 21.65 17.98
C GLN A 563 -8.79 22.99 18.70
N ASN A 564 -7.55 23.50 18.78
CA ASN A 564 -7.20 24.75 19.45
C ASN A 564 -7.75 24.85 20.89
N ARG A 565 -7.85 23.72 21.59
CA ARG A 565 -8.28 23.61 22.99
C ARG A 565 -9.68 24.18 23.26
N LYS A 566 -10.60 24.13 22.29
CA LYS A 566 -11.98 24.63 22.45
C LYS A 566 -12.99 23.55 22.83
N ASN A 567 -12.66 22.28 22.63
CA ASN A 567 -13.60 21.18 22.82
C ASN A 567 -13.78 20.82 24.31
N LYS A 568 -14.99 21.09 24.84
CA LYS A 568 -15.33 20.83 26.25
C LYS A 568 -15.36 19.34 26.59
N LEU A 569 -15.78 18.48 25.65
CA LEU A 569 -15.82 17.03 25.85
C LEU A 569 -14.39 16.49 26.01
N VAL A 570 -13.49 16.86 25.09
CA VAL A 570 -12.10 16.39 25.11
C VAL A 570 -11.41 16.80 26.41
N LYS A 571 -11.56 18.05 26.86
CA LYS A 571 -11.03 18.49 28.17
C LYS A 571 -11.57 17.68 29.34
N ALA A 572 -12.85 17.35 29.32
CA ALA A 572 -13.46 16.54 30.37
C ALA A 572 -12.96 15.08 30.35
N LEU A 573 -12.67 14.52 29.17
CA LEU A 573 -12.06 13.20 29.02
C LEU A 573 -10.59 13.20 29.46
N ILE A 574 -9.81 14.24 29.12
CA ILE A 574 -8.43 14.45 29.60
C ILE A 574 -8.41 14.51 31.13
N ALA A 575 -9.31 15.28 31.74
CA ALA A 575 -9.44 15.34 33.20
C ALA A 575 -9.79 13.98 33.83
N SER A 576 -10.64 13.19 33.16
CA SER A 576 -11.02 11.85 33.62
C SER A 576 -9.90 10.82 33.45
N ALA A 577 -9.06 10.96 32.42
CA ALA A 577 -7.87 10.15 32.24
C ALA A 577 -6.79 10.52 33.27
N ALA A 578 -6.56 11.81 33.48
CA ALA A 578 -5.60 12.32 34.45
C ALA A 578 -5.95 11.91 35.89
N SER A 579 -7.23 11.82 36.25
CA SER A 579 -7.66 11.42 37.60
C SER A 579 -7.38 9.94 37.93
N LEU A 580 -7.10 9.11 36.93
CA LEU A 580 -6.70 7.71 37.11
C LEU A 580 -5.19 7.53 37.28
N ILE A 581 -4.41 8.58 37.01
CA ILE A 581 -2.95 8.52 37.04
C ILE A 581 -2.46 9.03 38.39
N ASP A 582 -1.80 8.14 39.13
CA ASP A 582 -1.05 8.50 40.32
C ASP A 582 0.42 8.72 39.93
N ILE A 583 1.00 9.86 40.28
CA ILE A 583 2.40 10.20 39.95
C ILE A 583 3.21 10.17 41.25
N SER A 584 4.06 9.15 41.41
CA SER A 584 4.90 9.03 42.59
C SER A 584 6.11 9.97 42.52
N GLU A 585 6.75 10.23 43.67
CA GLU A 585 8.00 11.00 43.69
C GLU A 585 9.11 10.35 42.87
N GLU A 586 9.15 9.01 42.83
CA GLU A 586 10.10 8.23 42.03
C GLU A 586 9.79 8.33 40.53
N ASP A 587 8.52 8.28 40.13
CA ASP A 587 8.11 8.48 38.73
C ASP A 587 8.55 9.86 38.23
N VAL A 588 8.30 10.90 39.03
CA VAL A 588 8.71 12.27 38.72
C VAL A 588 10.23 12.34 38.59
N LEU A 589 10.99 11.78 39.51
CA LEU A 589 12.46 11.83 39.45
C LEU A 589 13.02 11.03 38.26
N ASN A 590 12.44 9.87 37.97
CA ASN A 590 12.79 9.05 36.81
C ASN A 590 12.54 9.82 35.51
N ASP A 591 11.35 10.40 35.33
CA ASP A 591 10.99 11.12 34.10
C ASP A 591 11.72 12.46 33.95
N THR A 592 12.10 13.11 35.04
CA THR A 592 12.63 14.49 35.01
C THR A 592 14.13 14.61 35.19
N PHE A 593 14.79 13.55 35.65
CA PHE A 593 16.23 13.52 35.82
C PHE A 593 16.85 12.28 35.17
N TYR A 594 16.44 11.07 35.53
CA TYR A 594 17.13 9.86 35.08
C TYR A 594 16.90 9.52 33.59
N LEU A 595 15.67 9.66 33.10
CA LEU A 595 15.22 9.38 31.74
C LEU A 595 14.61 10.62 31.08
N ALA A 596 15.17 11.80 31.39
CA ALA A 596 14.65 13.07 30.92
C ALA A 596 14.50 13.12 29.39
N SER A 597 13.25 13.16 28.94
CA SER A 597 12.87 13.31 27.54
C SER A 597 11.58 14.11 27.43
N ARG A 598 11.40 14.79 26.30
CA ARG A 598 10.16 15.50 25.94
C ARG A 598 8.96 14.56 25.80
N GLU A 599 9.24 13.26 25.67
CA GLU A 599 8.25 12.21 25.46
C GLU A 599 7.84 11.52 26.76
N THR A 600 8.41 11.92 27.90
CA THR A 600 7.99 11.41 29.21
C THR A 600 6.63 11.99 29.61
N PHE A 601 5.90 11.24 30.43
CA PHE A 601 4.62 11.70 30.94
C PHE A 601 4.77 12.93 31.84
N THR A 602 5.76 12.94 32.72
CA THR A 602 5.97 14.09 33.61
C THR A 602 6.34 15.36 32.83
N TYR A 603 7.10 15.27 31.75
CA TYR A 603 7.35 16.42 30.88
C TYR A 603 6.05 16.96 30.25
N ALA A 604 5.20 16.06 29.74
CA ALA A 604 3.91 16.45 29.19
C ALA A 604 3.00 17.09 30.27
N VAL A 605 3.00 16.55 31.48
CA VAL A 605 2.27 17.13 32.63
C VAL A 605 2.71 18.56 32.90
N LEU A 606 4.02 18.84 32.87
CA LEU A 606 4.61 20.13 33.24
C LEU A 606 4.50 21.22 32.17
N PHE A 607 4.47 20.85 30.89
CA PHE A 607 4.56 21.83 29.80
C PHE A 607 3.36 21.84 28.85
N ASP A 608 2.50 20.83 28.88
CA ASP A 608 1.31 20.81 28.05
C ASP A 608 0.15 21.57 28.70
N GLU A 609 -0.31 22.64 28.05
CA GLU A 609 -1.39 23.48 28.59
C GLU A 609 -2.69 22.72 28.88
N SER A 610 -2.94 21.58 28.21
CA SER A 610 -4.11 20.74 28.48
C SER A 610 -4.07 20.11 29.88
N LEU A 611 -2.89 20.02 30.50
CA LEU A 611 -2.65 19.42 31.82
C LEU A 611 -2.35 20.45 32.92
N ASN A 612 -1.90 21.65 32.57
CA ASN A 612 -1.48 22.69 33.54
C ASN A 612 -2.54 23.06 34.59
N SER A 613 -3.81 22.96 34.24
CA SER A 613 -4.95 23.29 35.13
C SER A 613 -5.41 22.13 36.02
N LEU A 614 -4.84 20.93 35.84
CA LEU A 614 -5.25 19.72 36.54
C LEU A 614 -4.40 19.47 37.80
N PRO A 615 -4.95 18.75 38.82
CA PRO A 615 -4.23 18.50 40.08
C PRO A 615 -2.87 17.79 39.92
N ILE A 616 -2.74 16.95 38.90
CA ILE A 616 -1.51 16.17 38.62
C ILE A 616 -0.31 17.07 38.31
N HIS A 617 -0.52 18.23 37.69
CA HIS A 617 0.53 19.23 37.47
C HIS A 617 1.05 19.81 38.80
N ALA A 618 0.14 20.15 39.71
CA ALA A 618 0.52 20.64 41.04
C ALA A 618 1.27 19.57 41.85
N GLN A 619 0.86 18.31 41.77
CA GLN A 619 1.55 17.18 42.42
C GLN A 619 2.98 17.01 41.89
N ALA A 620 3.18 17.00 40.57
CA ALA A 620 4.51 16.89 39.95
C ALA A 620 5.45 18.03 40.42
N ILE A 621 4.95 19.27 40.49
CA ILE A 621 5.73 20.42 40.99
C ILE A 621 6.08 20.26 42.47
N ILE A 622 5.17 19.75 43.31
CA ILE A 622 5.43 19.50 44.73
C ILE A 622 6.54 18.45 44.91
N HIS A 623 6.50 17.34 44.16
CA HIS A 623 7.53 16.31 44.21
C HIS A 623 8.90 16.85 43.77
N LEU A 624 8.96 17.63 42.69
CA LEU A 624 10.20 18.31 42.28
C LEU A 624 10.73 19.27 43.35
N LYS A 625 9.85 20.06 44.00
CA LYS A 625 10.22 20.95 45.12
C LYS A 625 10.82 20.19 46.31
N ASN A 626 10.23 19.05 46.67
CA ASN A 626 10.71 18.23 47.78
C ASN A 626 12.09 17.65 47.47
N LYS A 627 12.28 17.14 46.26
CA LYS A 627 13.58 16.60 45.84
C LYS A 627 14.67 17.68 45.75
N TRP A 628 14.36 18.86 45.22
CA TRP A 628 15.29 20.00 45.22
C TRP A 628 15.78 20.34 46.64
N LYS A 629 14.84 20.47 47.58
CA LYS A 629 15.17 20.71 49.00
C LYS A 629 16.03 19.60 49.61
N SER A 630 15.78 18.34 49.22
CA SER A 630 16.61 17.20 49.64
C SER A 630 18.03 17.35 49.11
N TRP A 631 18.24 17.63 47.82
CA TRP A 631 19.58 17.82 47.25
C TRP A 631 20.33 19.00 47.90
N GLU A 632 19.65 20.10 48.21
CA GLU A 632 20.25 21.26 48.86
C GLU A 632 20.66 20.97 50.32
N SER A 633 19.76 20.36 51.10
CA SER A 633 19.98 20.12 52.54
C SER A 633 20.87 18.93 52.82
N THR A 634 20.63 17.80 52.16
CA THR A 634 21.31 16.51 52.42
C THR A 634 22.52 16.29 51.51
N GLY A 635 22.58 16.96 50.35
CA GLY A 635 23.62 16.76 49.34
C GLY A 635 23.23 15.76 48.26
N ILE A 636 24.13 15.55 47.30
CA ILE A 636 23.90 14.70 46.11
C ILE A 636 24.77 13.43 46.22
N HIS A 637 24.23 12.29 45.76
CA HIS A 637 24.95 11.03 45.65
C HIS A 637 25.92 11.02 44.47
N ALA A 638 26.97 10.20 44.54
CA ALA A 638 27.95 10.11 43.45
C ALA A 638 27.33 9.62 42.14
N GLN A 639 26.39 8.68 42.20
CA GLN A 639 25.72 8.15 41.01
C GLN A 639 24.94 9.25 40.27
N ASP A 640 24.25 10.14 40.99
CA ASP A 640 23.51 11.26 40.41
C ASP A 640 24.45 12.28 39.76
N VAL A 641 25.60 12.55 40.39
CA VAL A 641 26.64 13.45 39.85
C VAL A 641 27.28 12.86 38.59
N SER A 642 27.64 11.58 38.61
CA SER A 642 28.20 10.90 37.44
C SER A 642 27.20 10.88 36.29
N ARG A 643 25.91 10.63 36.58
CA ARG A 643 24.85 10.65 35.58
C ARG A 643 24.64 12.04 34.98
N TRP A 644 24.66 13.09 35.80
CA TRP A 644 24.64 14.48 35.34
C TRP A 644 25.78 14.80 34.36
N GLN A 645 27.00 14.35 34.64
CA GLN A 645 28.14 14.57 33.76
C GLN A 645 28.03 13.79 32.44
N SER A 646 27.36 12.64 32.45
CA SER A 646 27.13 11.81 31.25
C SER A 646 26.01 12.32 30.32
N PHE A 647 25.16 13.23 30.79
CA PHE A 647 24.04 13.73 29.98
C PHE A 647 24.52 14.55 28.77
N THR A 648 23.83 14.38 27.65
CA THR A 648 24.02 15.20 26.45
C THR A 648 23.55 16.64 26.70
N MET A 649 24.00 17.58 25.84
CA MET A 649 23.54 18.99 25.91
C MET A 649 22.01 19.11 25.82
N GLU A 650 21.37 18.27 25.02
CA GLU A 650 19.91 18.26 24.88
C GLU A 650 19.20 17.75 26.14
N GLN A 651 19.70 16.67 26.74
CA GLN A 651 19.17 16.17 28.02
C GLN A 651 19.33 17.21 29.13
N LYS A 652 20.51 17.85 29.22
CA LYS A 652 20.74 18.94 30.18
C LYS A 652 19.77 20.10 29.95
N ALA A 653 19.48 20.47 28.70
CA ALA A 653 18.51 21.52 28.40
C ALA A 653 17.07 21.14 28.82
N ILE A 654 16.65 19.89 28.60
CA ILE A 654 15.34 19.38 29.04
C ILE A 654 15.23 19.42 30.57
N ILE A 655 16.25 18.91 31.26
CA ILE A 655 16.31 18.92 32.73
C ILE A 655 16.30 20.37 33.23
N HIS A 656 17.13 21.25 32.67
CA HIS A 656 17.13 22.67 33.03
C HIS A 656 15.75 23.30 32.89
N ASN A 657 15.06 23.09 31.77
CA ASN A 657 13.72 23.62 31.57
C ASN A 657 12.75 23.13 32.64
N ILE A 658 12.76 21.83 32.97
CA ILE A 658 11.91 21.25 34.02
C ILE A 658 12.20 21.89 35.37
N TRP A 659 13.47 21.91 35.79
CA TRP A 659 13.85 22.34 37.12
C TRP A 659 13.78 23.87 37.28
N THR A 660 13.82 24.63 36.18
CA THR A 660 13.52 26.08 36.17
C THR A 660 12.07 26.39 36.54
N LEU A 661 11.14 25.42 36.49
CA LEU A 661 9.78 25.63 37.03
C LEU A 661 9.76 25.70 38.57
N VAL A 662 10.83 25.24 39.23
CA VAL A 662 10.91 25.08 40.68
C VAL A 662 11.92 26.04 41.32
N ILE A 663 13.02 26.32 40.64
CA ILE A 663 14.14 27.17 41.11
C ILE A 663 13.74 28.64 41.40
N PRO A 664 12.92 29.34 40.58
CA PRO A 664 12.60 30.76 40.78
C PRO A 664 11.71 31.03 42.01
N ALA A 665 11.02 30.02 42.54
CA ALA A 665 10.08 30.19 43.66
C ALA A 665 10.77 30.42 45.02
N GLN A 666 12.11 30.36 45.10
CA GLN A 666 12.86 30.45 46.37
C GLN A 666 13.95 31.54 46.41
N GLY A 667 14.14 32.34 45.36
CA GLY A 667 15.15 33.41 45.36
C GLY A 667 16.60 32.93 45.49
N LEU A 668 16.88 31.66 45.18
CA LEU A 668 18.20 31.05 45.30
C LEU A 668 19.08 31.36 44.08
N ILE A 669 20.32 31.75 44.35
CA ILE A 669 21.29 32.33 43.40
C ILE A 669 22.07 31.24 42.62
N HIS A 670 21.86 29.95 42.91
CA HIS A 670 22.66 28.87 42.31
C HIS A 670 21.87 28.09 41.24
N PRO A 671 22.30 28.13 39.97
CA PRO A 671 21.73 27.26 38.92
C PRO A 671 22.00 25.78 39.26
N LEU A 672 21.15 24.88 38.74
CA LEU A 672 21.29 23.42 38.88
C LEU A 672 22.72 22.95 38.53
N ASP A 673 23.32 23.53 37.49
CA ASP A 673 24.73 23.32 37.12
C ASP A 673 25.69 23.61 38.28
N GLY A 674 25.51 24.74 38.96
CA GLY A 674 26.39 25.18 40.04
C GLY A 674 26.39 24.21 41.22
N LEU A 675 25.25 23.59 41.54
CA LEU A 675 25.13 22.60 42.61
C LEU A 675 25.83 21.28 42.23
N PHE A 676 25.59 20.77 41.03
CA PHE A 676 26.21 19.54 40.55
C PHE A 676 27.72 19.70 40.29
N ASP A 677 28.16 20.85 39.75
CA ASP A 677 29.57 21.14 39.47
C ASP A 677 30.39 21.36 40.76
N ALA A 678 29.81 22.02 41.76
CA ALA A 678 30.44 22.13 43.08
C ALA A 678 30.60 20.75 43.74
N THR A 679 29.57 19.91 43.63
CA THR A 679 29.60 18.54 44.19
C THR A 679 30.56 17.64 43.42
N HIS A 680 30.62 17.75 42.09
CA HIS A 680 31.58 17.03 41.24
C HIS A 680 33.03 17.40 41.55
N ARG A 681 33.33 18.70 41.71
CA ARG A 681 34.67 19.15 42.13
C ARG A 681 35.08 18.57 43.48
N ASN A 682 34.15 18.53 44.44
CA ASN A 682 34.39 17.93 45.76
C ASN A 682 34.64 16.42 45.67
N MET A 683 33.83 15.69 44.89
CA MET A 683 34.01 14.26 44.63
C MET A 683 35.37 13.98 43.98
N LYS A 684 35.71 14.71 42.91
CA LYS A 684 36.95 14.54 42.16
C LYS A 684 38.17 14.80 43.04
N ALA A 685 38.17 15.88 43.83
CA ALA A 685 39.27 16.18 44.74
C ALA A 685 39.49 15.04 45.77
N LYS A 686 38.42 14.46 46.32
CA LYS A 686 38.53 13.34 47.27
C LYS A 686 38.98 12.05 46.59
N MET A 687 38.52 11.76 45.36
CA MET A 687 38.98 10.60 44.58
C MET A 687 40.44 10.72 44.17
N GLU A 688 40.88 11.90 43.70
CA GLU A 688 42.30 12.16 43.40
C GLU A 688 43.20 11.98 44.62
N MET A 689 42.74 12.39 45.80
CA MET A 689 43.45 12.13 47.07
C MET A 689 43.52 10.64 47.38
N ASN A 690 42.44 9.89 47.16
CA ASN A 690 42.40 8.45 47.35
C ASN A 690 43.40 7.74 46.41
N ASP A 691 43.40 8.07 45.12
CA ASP A 691 44.31 7.48 44.13
C ASP A 691 45.78 7.79 44.43
N LYS A 692 46.08 9.01 44.89
CA LYS A 692 47.42 9.39 45.35
C LYS A 692 47.86 8.54 46.54
N VAL A 693 46.99 8.32 47.52
CA VAL A 693 47.32 7.50 48.69
C VAL A 693 47.52 6.03 48.31
N VAL A 694 46.67 5.48 47.46
CA VAL A 694 46.82 4.11 46.93
C VAL A 694 48.14 3.95 46.19
N THR A 695 48.43 4.84 45.26
CA THR A 695 49.68 4.81 44.47
C THR A 695 50.91 4.84 45.37
N CYS A 696 50.88 5.67 46.42
CA CYS A 696 51.97 5.78 47.39
C CYS A 696 52.17 4.48 48.18
N ILE A 697 51.08 3.89 48.68
CA ILE A 697 51.11 2.62 49.43
C ILE A 697 51.56 1.47 48.52
N ASP A 698 51.06 1.38 47.29
CA ASP A 698 51.42 0.34 46.32
C ASP A 698 52.89 0.40 45.93
N ALA A 699 53.42 1.61 45.73
CA ALA A 699 54.78 1.82 45.26
C ALA A 699 55.82 1.58 46.35
N TYR A 700 55.55 2.02 47.59
CA TYR A 700 56.57 2.07 48.64
C TYR A 700 56.30 1.08 49.78
N CYS A 701 55.06 0.83 50.16
CA CYS A 701 54.72 0.08 51.37
C CYS A 701 54.46 -1.41 51.13
N GLN A 702 54.96 -2.01 50.05
CA GLN A 702 54.68 -3.41 49.71
C GLN A 702 55.07 -4.41 50.81
N GLN A 703 56.08 -4.07 51.61
CA GLN A 703 56.61 -4.89 52.71
C GLN A 703 56.09 -4.45 54.09
N ALA A 704 55.16 -3.50 54.16
CA ALA A 704 54.62 -3.00 55.43
C ALA A 704 53.70 -4.02 56.10
N SER A 705 53.81 -4.16 57.42
CA SER A 705 52.95 -5.04 58.24
C SER A 705 51.49 -4.62 58.31
N ASP A 706 51.22 -3.33 58.15
CA ASP A 706 49.89 -2.70 58.24
C ASP A 706 49.36 -2.24 56.87
N LYS A 707 49.95 -2.73 55.77
CA LYS A 707 49.53 -2.43 54.39
C LYS A 707 48.04 -2.71 54.20
N ASP A 708 47.58 -3.92 54.54
CA ASP A 708 46.21 -4.36 54.31
C ASP A 708 45.19 -3.51 55.10
N ALA A 709 45.54 -3.10 56.33
CA ALA A 709 44.70 -2.21 57.12
C ALA A 709 44.51 -0.83 56.45
N HIS A 710 45.52 -0.32 55.74
CA HIS A 710 45.40 0.91 54.99
C HIS A 710 44.61 0.72 53.68
N TYR A 711 44.73 -0.44 53.00
CA TYR A 711 43.86 -0.78 51.86
C TYR A 711 42.40 -0.91 52.26
N ASP A 712 42.11 -1.52 53.41
CA ASP A 712 40.74 -1.64 53.90
C ASP A 712 40.14 -0.25 54.18
N LEU A 713 40.93 0.69 54.71
CA LEU A 713 40.49 2.07 54.91
C LEU A 713 40.26 2.82 53.59
N VAL A 714 41.12 2.64 52.60
CA VAL A 714 40.95 3.18 51.23
C VAL A 714 39.70 2.57 50.57
N ARG A 715 39.52 1.25 50.69
CA ARG A 715 38.39 0.54 50.11
C ARG A 715 37.08 0.97 50.75
N GLN A 716 37.03 1.08 52.07
CA GLN A 716 35.89 1.64 52.79
C GLN A 716 35.62 3.08 52.35
N TRP A 717 36.66 3.89 52.15
CA TRP A 717 36.51 5.25 51.65
C TRP A 717 35.93 5.28 50.22
N HIS A 718 36.35 4.37 49.36
CA HIS A 718 35.82 4.20 47.99
C HIS A 718 34.37 3.71 48.00
N ASP A 719 34.07 2.64 48.74
CA ASP A 719 32.72 2.04 48.86
C ASP A 719 31.68 3.04 49.41
N ARG A 720 32.12 4.02 50.23
CA ARG A 720 31.24 5.09 50.72
C ARG A 720 30.79 6.06 49.62
N PHE A 721 31.54 6.22 48.53
CA PHE A 721 31.06 7.02 47.38
C PHE A 721 29.84 6.40 46.71
N ASP A 722 29.70 5.08 46.74
CA ASP A 722 28.54 4.39 46.15
C ASP A 722 27.29 4.42 47.03
N ARG A 723 27.45 4.62 48.35
CA ARG A 723 26.36 4.45 49.33
C ARG A 723 25.91 5.75 50.00
N GLU A 724 26.80 6.73 50.10
CA GLU A 724 26.55 7.95 50.87
C GLU A 724 26.50 9.19 49.97
N VAL A 725 25.98 10.30 50.53
CA VAL A 725 26.02 11.62 49.88
C VAL A 725 27.45 12.18 49.96
N ILE A 726 27.96 12.75 48.87
CA ILE A 726 29.37 13.17 48.74
C ILE A 726 29.80 14.16 49.85
N LYS A 727 28.86 14.98 50.30
CA LYS A 727 29.08 15.97 51.38
C LYS A 727 29.42 15.32 52.72
N SER A 728 28.92 14.11 52.99
CA SER A 728 29.09 13.38 54.26
C SER A 728 30.34 12.50 54.32
N ILE A 729 31.02 12.29 53.19
CA ILE A 729 32.20 11.43 53.11
C ILE A 729 33.42 12.17 53.66
N GLU A 730 33.94 11.77 54.81
CA GLU A 730 35.17 12.34 55.41
C GLU A 730 36.37 11.41 55.25
N ILE A 731 37.57 12.00 55.06
CA ILE A 731 38.83 11.25 54.97
C ILE A 731 39.21 10.72 56.35
N SER A 732 39.47 9.41 56.43
CA SER A 732 39.95 8.78 57.66
C SER A 732 41.19 9.51 58.23
N PRO A 733 41.25 9.79 59.55
CA PRO A 733 42.40 10.44 60.18
C PRO A 733 43.74 9.76 59.90
N LEU A 734 43.75 8.42 59.80
CA LEU A 734 44.96 7.64 59.51
C LEU A 734 45.48 7.91 58.08
N LEU A 735 44.59 8.02 57.09
CA LEU A 735 44.97 8.33 55.71
C LEU A 735 45.47 9.78 55.57
N LYS A 736 44.96 10.72 56.39
CA LYS A 736 45.43 12.12 56.38
C LYS A 736 46.93 12.25 56.68
N HIS A 737 47.51 11.34 57.47
CA HIS A 737 48.95 11.35 57.77
C HIS A 737 49.83 10.85 56.60
N ILE A 738 49.27 10.09 55.65
CA ILE A 738 49.98 9.58 54.47
C ILE A 738 49.98 10.61 53.33
N ILE A 739 48.96 11.48 53.25
CA ILE A 739 48.78 12.45 52.16
C ILE A 739 50.05 13.29 51.89
N PRO A 740 50.74 13.90 52.88
CA PRO A 740 51.95 14.68 52.63
C PRO A 740 53.09 13.88 52.00
N PHE A 741 53.22 12.60 52.36
CA PHE A 741 54.20 11.70 51.76
C PHE A 741 53.82 11.31 50.34
N ALA A 742 52.54 11.04 50.09
CA ALA A 742 52.02 10.78 48.75
C ALA A 742 52.28 11.99 47.82
N GLU A 743 52.09 13.22 48.30
CA GLU A 743 52.41 14.42 47.51
C GLU A 743 53.91 14.57 47.21
N LYS A 744 54.80 14.28 48.17
CA LYS A 744 56.26 14.38 47.97
C LYS A 744 56.81 13.26 47.09
N LEU A 745 56.36 12.02 47.28
CA LEU A 745 56.99 10.81 46.72
C LEU A 745 56.34 10.31 45.42
N ASN A 746 55.05 10.60 45.18
CA ASN A 746 54.36 10.07 43.99
C ASN A 746 54.93 10.59 42.67
N GLN A 747 55.44 11.82 42.65
CA GLN A 747 56.07 12.41 41.47
C GLN A 747 57.30 11.61 40.97
N PHE A 748 57.92 10.82 41.86
CA PHE A 748 59.07 10.00 41.53
C PHE A 748 58.72 8.52 41.38
N VAL A 749 57.47 8.11 41.63
CA VAL A 749 57.09 6.69 41.63
C VAL A 749 57.47 6.03 40.32
N ASN A 750 57.39 6.68 39.17
CA ASN A 750 57.70 6.06 37.88
C ASN A 750 59.15 6.28 37.40
N VAL A 751 59.97 6.99 38.16
CA VAL A 751 61.37 7.26 37.81
C VAL A 751 62.21 6.01 38.09
N ARG A 752 62.73 5.38 37.04
CA ARG A 752 63.43 4.08 37.16
C ARG A 752 64.77 4.20 37.88
N SER A 753 65.51 5.27 37.60
CA SER A 753 66.76 5.62 38.29
C SER A 753 66.54 5.82 39.80
N TRP A 754 65.46 6.51 40.19
CA TRP A 754 65.06 6.65 41.60
C TRP A 754 64.72 5.31 42.23
N ARG A 755 63.86 4.48 41.63
CA ARG A 755 63.51 3.15 42.18
C ARG A 755 64.73 2.26 42.39
N THR A 756 65.64 2.27 41.42
CA THR A 756 66.88 1.47 41.48
C THR A 756 67.77 1.95 42.62
N PHE A 757 67.92 3.26 42.78
CA PHE A 757 68.67 3.84 43.88
C PHE A 757 68.01 3.59 45.24
N LEU A 758 66.68 3.76 45.34
CA LEU A 758 65.90 3.48 46.53
C LEU A 758 66.07 2.03 46.99
N ASN A 759 65.94 1.06 46.08
CA ASN A 759 66.10 -0.36 46.40
C ASN A 759 67.52 -0.70 46.88
N GLN A 760 68.55 -0.09 46.26
CA GLN A 760 69.95 -0.26 46.70
C GLN A 760 70.14 0.27 48.13
N GLN A 761 69.65 1.47 48.43
CA GLN A 761 69.79 2.08 49.77
C GLN A 761 68.93 1.38 50.83
N MET A 762 67.72 0.94 50.49
CA MET A 762 66.86 0.17 51.38
C MET A 762 67.52 -1.17 51.76
N THR A 763 68.20 -1.84 50.82
CA THR A 763 68.97 -3.06 51.10
C THR A 763 70.15 -2.78 52.04
N ILE A 764 70.88 -1.69 51.82
CA ILE A 764 72.00 -1.27 52.69
C ILE A 764 71.51 -0.95 54.11
N ASN A 765 70.38 -0.25 54.25
CA ASN A 765 69.80 0.10 55.54
C ASN A 765 69.25 -1.13 56.28
N ALA A 766 68.67 -2.09 55.57
CA ALA A 766 68.25 -3.37 56.14
C ALA A 766 69.43 -4.15 56.74
N VAL A 767 70.57 -4.19 56.03
CA VAL A 767 71.80 -4.87 56.50
C VAL A 767 72.42 -4.17 57.71
N LYS A 768 72.44 -2.82 57.73
CA LYS A 768 72.94 -2.03 58.88
C LYS A 768 72.06 -2.21 60.14
N GLY A 769 70.74 -2.34 59.98
CA GLY A 769 69.82 -2.58 61.09
C GLY A 769 70.00 -3.95 61.77
N SER A 770 70.39 -4.98 61.02
CA SER A 770 70.71 -6.32 61.56
C SER A 770 72.03 -6.39 62.34
N LEU A 771 73.01 -5.52 62.05
CA LEU A 771 74.32 -5.50 62.72
C LEU A 771 74.31 -4.81 64.09
N GLN A 772 73.31 -3.98 64.40
CA GLN A 772 73.20 -3.26 65.70
C GLN A 772 72.51 -4.07 66.83
N ARG A 773 72.06 -5.31 66.58
CA ARG A 773 71.35 -6.16 67.58
C ARG A 773 72.12 -7.42 68.00
N GLN A 774 73.44 -7.36 68.17
CA GLN A 774 74.19 -8.40 68.91
C GLN A 774 74.65 -7.84 70.28
N PRO A 775 74.36 -8.53 71.42
CA PRO A 775 74.90 -8.13 72.71
C PRO A 775 76.37 -8.57 72.85
N MET A 776 77.18 -7.69 73.42
CA MET A 776 78.59 -7.92 73.74
C MET A 776 78.80 -9.18 74.60
N ALA A 777 79.84 -9.95 74.27
CA ALA A 777 80.53 -10.82 75.20
C ALA A 777 82.04 -10.61 75.05
N ASP A 778 82.68 -10.36 76.19
CA ASP A 778 84.10 -10.05 76.37
C ASP A 778 85.04 -11.12 75.78
N ASN A 779 86.10 -10.67 75.10
CA ASN A 779 87.48 -11.14 75.30
C ASN A 779 88.45 -10.40 74.34
N GLU A 780 89.35 -9.62 74.94
CA GLU A 780 90.65 -9.22 74.37
C GLU A 780 91.50 -10.47 74.01
N PRO A 781 92.37 -10.41 72.99
CA PRO A 781 93.71 -9.86 73.20
C PRO A 781 94.31 -9.04 72.05
N GLN A 782 95.30 -8.24 72.45
CA GLN A 782 96.20 -7.37 71.70
C GLN A 782 97.05 -8.11 70.64
N ILE A 783 97.47 -7.40 69.57
CA ILE A 783 98.83 -7.38 68.98
C ILE A 783 98.96 -6.16 68.04
N GLU A 784 100.20 -5.69 67.94
CA GLU A 784 100.73 -4.36 67.65
C GLU A 784 100.72 -3.85 66.19
N ASN A 785 100.94 -2.54 66.10
CA ASN A 785 101.17 -1.67 64.94
C ASN A 785 102.33 -2.09 63.99
N ASN A 786 102.18 -1.83 62.68
CA ASN A 786 103.12 -1.02 61.86
C ASN A 786 102.66 -0.84 60.37
N ALA A 787 102.21 0.39 60.03
CA ALA A 787 102.34 1.19 58.78
C ALA A 787 101.87 0.67 57.38
N PRO A 788 101.72 1.53 56.33
CA PRO A 788 100.80 2.67 56.16
C PRO A 788 99.93 2.61 54.85
N LEU A 789 98.82 3.35 54.84
CA LEU A 789 98.02 3.90 53.72
C LEU A 789 98.27 3.41 52.26
N GLN A 790 97.30 2.67 51.71
CA GLN A 790 96.78 2.85 50.34
C GLN A 790 95.26 2.60 50.34
N ASP A 791 94.50 3.65 50.03
CA ASP A 791 93.05 3.61 49.82
C ASP A 791 92.74 3.11 48.39
N GLU A 792 92.31 1.85 48.29
CA GLU A 792 91.45 1.36 47.19
C GLU A 792 90.15 0.85 47.81
N PRO A 793 88.96 1.32 47.40
CA PRO A 793 87.72 0.64 47.74
C PRO A 793 87.60 -0.63 46.89
N ALA A 794 87.61 -1.79 47.56
CA ALA A 794 87.39 -3.09 46.97
C ALA A 794 86.09 -3.16 46.13
N SER A 795 86.15 -3.95 45.05
CA SER A 795 85.07 -4.23 44.11
C SER A 795 83.76 -4.68 44.81
N PRO A 796 82.56 -4.25 44.33
CA PRO A 796 81.26 -4.69 44.84
C PRO A 796 81.02 -6.21 44.81
N ASP A 797 81.79 -6.96 44.04
CA ASP A 797 81.61 -8.41 43.89
C ASP A 797 82.09 -9.22 45.10
N GLN A 798 82.95 -8.66 45.97
CA GLN A 798 83.40 -9.35 47.19
C GLN A 798 82.42 -9.22 48.37
N ILE A 799 81.51 -8.25 48.34
CA ILE A 799 80.47 -8.10 49.39
C ILE A 799 79.26 -9.02 49.14
N GLN A 800 79.04 -9.48 47.90
CA GLN A 800 77.92 -10.36 47.57
C GLN A 800 78.08 -11.82 48.05
N VAL A 801 79.30 -12.26 48.38
CA VAL A 801 79.54 -13.67 48.74
C VAL A 801 79.24 -13.94 50.22
N ASP A 802 79.44 -12.97 51.12
CA ASP A 802 79.20 -13.18 52.57
C ASP A 802 77.77 -12.86 53.04
N ILE A 803 76.91 -12.25 52.21
CA ILE A 803 75.51 -11.94 52.57
C ILE A 803 74.56 -13.15 52.37
N ARG A 804 74.98 -14.19 51.64
CA ARG A 804 74.11 -15.34 51.33
C ARG A 804 73.78 -16.26 52.51
N ASN A 805 74.43 -16.11 53.67
CA ASN A 805 74.29 -17.05 54.79
C ASN A 805 73.63 -16.49 56.07
N MET A 806 72.98 -15.31 56.03
CA MET A 806 72.16 -14.84 57.15
C MET A 806 70.67 -14.86 56.79
N THR A 807 69.98 -15.94 57.17
CA THR A 807 68.52 -15.95 57.28
C THR A 807 68.09 -15.12 58.49
N ALA A 808 68.09 -13.80 58.36
CA ALA A 808 67.41 -12.91 59.29
C ALA A 808 65.93 -12.83 58.89
N GLU A 809 65.02 -13.01 59.86
CA GLU A 809 63.60 -12.75 59.66
C GLU A 809 63.42 -11.32 59.11
N PRO A 810 62.58 -11.11 58.08
CA PRO A 810 62.35 -9.78 57.53
C PRO A 810 61.73 -8.89 58.62
N VAL A 811 62.46 -7.85 59.01
CA VAL A 811 61.96 -6.80 59.91
C VAL A 811 60.74 -6.18 59.23
N LYS A 812 59.55 -6.44 59.77
CA LYS A 812 58.31 -5.87 59.22
C LYS A 812 58.16 -4.43 59.70
N PHE A 813 58.42 -3.48 58.83
CA PHE A 813 58.16 -2.05 59.09
C PHE A 813 56.67 -1.71 58.95
N LYS A 814 56.24 -0.59 59.51
CA LYS A 814 54.91 -0.01 59.22
C LYS A 814 54.95 0.91 58.01
N CYS A 815 53.82 1.15 57.36
CA CYS A 815 53.68 2.03 56.20
C CYS A 815 54.35 3.40 56.43
N MET A 816 54.09 4.03 57.58
CA MET A 816 54.67 5.34 57.91
C MET A 816 56.20 5.32 58.00
N GLU A 817 56.78 4.28 58.61
CA GLU A 817 58.24 4.15 58.75
C GLU A 817 58.90 3.97 57.37
N ILE A 818 58.28 3.21 56.47
CA ILE A 818 58.76 3.03 55.10
C ILE A 818 58.71 4.34 54.31
N LEU A 819 57.61 5.10 54.43
CA LEU A 819 57.46 6.37 53.73
C LEU A 819 58.44 7.44 54.25
N GLU A 820 58.71 7.48 55.56
CA GLU A 820 59.73 8.34 56.15
C GLU A 820 61.14 7.98 55.66
N MET A 821 61.48 6.68 55.64
CA MET A 821 62.76 6.21 55.10
C MET A 821 62.91 6.53 53.62
N ALA A 822 61.86 6.31 52.80
CA ALA A 822 61.87 6.63 51.38
C ALA A 822 62.06 8.14 51.14
N ALA A 823 61.45 9.00 51.97
CA ALA A 823 61.63 10.45 51.91
C ALA A 823 63.06 10.89 52.26
N GLN A 824 63.72 10.23 53.22
CA GLN A 824 65.11 10.51 53.57
C GLN A 824 66.09 10.04 52.49
N ILE A 825 65.84 8.87 51.88
CA ILE A 825 66.66 8.34 50.78
C ILE A 825 66.53 9.23 49.53
N LEU A 826 65.39 9.87 49.32
CA LEU A 826 65.19 10.81 48.22
C LEU A 826 66.12 12.02 48.34
N ASP A 827 66.29 12.54 49.56
CA ASP A 827 67.20 13.66 49.82
C ASP A 827 68.68 13.25 49.54
N LEU A 828 69.05 11.99 49.79
CA LEU A 828 70.37 11.43 49.41
C LEU A 828 70.55 11.30 47.89
N PHE A 829 69.49 10.87 47.19
CA PHE A 829 69.51 10.75 45.74
C PHE A 829 69.68 12.12 45.07
N GLN A 830 68.99 13.14 45.58
CA GLN A 830 69.13 14.52 45.13
C GLN A 830 70.59 15.01 45.23
N LYS A 831 71.26 14.74 46.36
CA LYS A 831 72.67 15.11 46.55
C LYS A 831 73.59 14.43 45.52
N LYS A 832 73.39 13.13 45.27
CA LYS A 832 74.18 12.38 44.28
C LYS A 832 74.01 12.91 42.86
N LEU A 833 72.80 13.34 42.49
CA LEU A 833 72.54 13.98 41.19
C LEU A 833 73.28 15.31 41.05
N GLN A 834 73.30 16.12 42.12
CA GLN A 834 74.01 17.41 42.14
C GLN A 834 75.52 17.25 41.98
N ASP A 835 76.13 16.25 42.61
CA ASP A 835 77.57 15.97 42.51
C ASP A 835 78.00 15.58 41.07
N ILE A 836 77.17 14.84 40.35
CA ILE A 836 77.44 14.43 38.96
C ILE A 836 77.30 15.62 38.00
N CYS A 837 76.32 16.50 38.24
CA CYS A 837 76.18 17.76 37.49
C CYS A 837 77.41 18.67 37.67
N ALA A 838 77.99 18.72 38.87
CA ALA A 838 79.15 19.57 39.17
C ALA A 838 80.47 19.06 38.55
N SER A 839 80.60 17.75 38.30
CA SER A 839 81.84 17.10 37.82
C SER A 839 81.83 16.73 36.32
N ARG A 840 80.88 17.27 35.54
CA ARG A 840 80.62 16.90 34.13
C ARG A 840 81.77 17.12 33.15
N GLN A 841 82.63 18.11 33.40
CA GLN A 841 83.70 18.51 32.48
C GLN A 841 84.85 17.51 32.42
N THR A 842 85.02 16.72 33.48
CA THR A 842 86.12 15.75 33.64
C THR A 842 85.64 14.30 33.63
N ASN A 843 84.34 14.06 33.76
CA ASN A 843 83.75 12.73 33.77
C ASN A 843 83.52 12.18 32.34
N SER A 844 83.81 10.89 32.18
CA SER A 844 83.40 10.16 30.98
C SER A 844 81.86 10.04 30.93
N ILE A 845 81.32 9.95 29.71
CA ILE A 845 79.89 9.69 29.45
C ILE A 845 79.38 8.47 30.25
N GLN A 846 80.24 7.48 30.47
CA GLN A 846 79.94 6.29 31.28
C GLN A 846 79.42 6.61 32.70
N ASN A 847 79.97 7.63 33.38
CA ASN A 847 79.54 8.00 34.73
C ASN A 847 78.14 8.63 34.76
N ILE A 848 77.75 9.30 33.68
CA ILE A 848 76.43 9.93 33.52
C ILE A 848 75.39 8.87 33.15
N ILE A 849 75.71 7.95 32.23
CA ILE A 849 74.81 6.88 31.81
C ILE A 849 74.54 5.90 32.95
N ARG A 850 75.51 5.63 33.85
CA ARG A 850 75.35 4.71 34.99
C ARG A 850 74.24 5.10 35.97
N ILE A 851 73.77 6.34 35.97
CA ILE A 851 72.60 6.77 36.76
C ILE A 851 71.31 6.14 36.21
N PHE A 852 71.26 5.94 34.89
CA PHE A 852 70.10 5.46 34.19
C PHE A 852 70.25 3.96 33.92
N PRO A 853 69.44 3.11 34.59
CA PRO A 853 69.47 1.67 34.33
C PRO A 853 68.96 1.32 32.92
N ASP A 854 68.18 2.20 32.30
CA ASP A 854 67.69 2.08 30.92
C ASP A 854 67.83 3.43 30.20
N ILE A 855 68.67 3.48 29.17
CA ILE A 855 68.92 4.70 28.40
C ILE A 855 67.67 5.14 27.59
N GLN A 856 66.80 4.23 27.19
CA GLN A 856 65.61 4.58 26.41
C GLN A 856 64.63 5.43 27.22
N GLN A 857 64.63 5.22 28.54
CA GLN A 857 63.80 5.96 29.50
C GLN A 857 64.54 7.15 30.15
N ALA A 858 65.83 7.29 29.92
CA ALA A 858 66.67 8.27 30.62
C ALA A 858 66.26 9.73 30.38
N GLU A 859 65.75 10.09 29.19
CA GLU A 859 65.22 11.44 28.93
C GLU A 859 63.96 11.71 29.77
N ASN A 860 63.07 10.72 29.88
CA ASN A 860 61.85 10.82 30.68
C ASN A 860 62.16 10.86 32.19
N ASP A 861 63.11 10.03 32.63
CA ASP A 861 63.62 10.06 34.00
C ASP A 861 64.24 11.43 34.32
N LEU A 862 65.07 12.00 33.44
CA LEU A 862 65.65 13.34 33.61
C LEU A 862 64.60 14.45 33.70
N ASN A 863 63.56 14.40 32.87
CA ASN A 863 62.46 15.37 32.91
C ASN A 863 61.66 15.27 34.21
N GLN A 864 61.41 14.06 34.71
CA GLN A 864 60.74 13.85 36.00
C GLN A 864 61.63 14.22 37.21
N LEU A 865 62.96 14.19 37.01
CA LEU A 865 63.95 14.63 37.99
C LEU A 865 64.26 16.13 37.91
N GLN A 866 63.64 16.88 37.00
CA GLN A 866 63.78 18.33 36.88
C GLN A 866 63.66 19.09 38.21
N PRO A 867 62.72 18.75 39.13
CA PRO A 867 62.62 19.44 40.43
C PRO A 867 63.86 19.30 41.32
N LEU A 868 64.73 18.32 41.04
CA LEU A 868 65.91 17.99 41.84
C LEU A 868 67.24 18.49 41.23
N LEU A 869 67.23 19.01 39.99
CA LEU A 869 68.42 19.36 39.21
C LEU A 869 68.61 20.87 39.02
N ASP A 870 69.85 21.31 38.79
CA ASP A 870 70.17 22.69 38.40
C ASP A 870 69.66 22.96 36.97
N PRO A 871 68.86 24.04 36.75
CA PRO A 871 68.38 24.45 35.43
C PRO A 871 69.48 24.56 34.35
N LEU A 872 70.73 24.86 34.72
CA LEU A 872 71.85 24.97 33.77
C LEU A 872 72.47 23.64 33.37
N ALA A 873 72.31 22.59 34.17
CA ALA A 873 72.86 21.26 33.90
C ALA A 873 71.92 20.37 33.06
N LEU A 874 70.61 20.60 33.18
CA LEU A 874 69.58 19.80 32.53
C LEU A 874 69.71 19.74 30.98
N PRO A 875 69.91 20.86 30.25
CA PRO A 875 69.99 20.81 28.78
C PRO A 875 71.18 20.00 28.26
N GLN A 876 72.29 20.01 29.00
CA GLN A 876 73.52 19.32 28.61
C GLN A 876 73.44 17.82 28.87
N LEU A 877 72.84 17.42 30.00
CA LEU A 877 72.55 16.01 30.28
C LEU A 877 71.54 15.45 29.28
N LEU A 878 70.53 16.23 28.88
CA LEU A 878 69.61 15.86 27.81
C LEU A 878 70.34 15.65 26.48
N SER A 879 71.28 16.51 26.10
CA SER A 879 72.08 16.32 24.87
C SER A 879 72.88 15.01 24.87
N ILE A 880 73.54 14.66 26.00
CA ILE A 880 74.33 13.43 26.13
C ILE A 880 73.42 12.20 26.07
N VAL A 881 72.31 12.20 26.81
CA VAL A 881 71.36 11.08 26.83
C VAL A 881 70.67 10.93 25.48
N SER A 882 70.30 12.03 24.84
CA SER A 882 69.64 12.05 23.53
C SER A 882 70.55 11.50 22.42
N PHE A 883 71.83 11.86 22.45
CA PHE A 883 72.83 11.25 21.56
C PHE A 883 72.92 9.74 21.82
N TRP A 884 73.11 9.31 23.07
CA TRP A 884 73.34 7.89 23.37
C TRP A 884 72.14 7.01 23.03
N LYS A 885 70.93 7.50 23.33
CA LYS A 885 69.66 6.88 22.98
C LYS A 885 69.52 6.65 21.47
N ASN A 886 69.96 7.61 20.65
CA ASN A 886 69.82 7.58 19.20
C ASN A 886 71.10 7.20 18.45
N SER A 887 72.15 6.78 19.16
CA SER A 887 73.50 6.54 18.60
C SER A 887 73.48 5.64 17.36
N SER A 888 72.75 4.52 17.42
CA SER A 888 72.60 3.60 16.27
C SER A 888 71.98 4.27 15.04
N ARG A 889 70.87 5.01 15.22
CA ARG A 889 70.18 5.73 14.14
C ARG A 889 71.08 6.80 13.54
N ILE A 890 71.76 7.58 14.39
CA ILE A 890 72.70 8.64 13.98
C ILE A 890 73.85 8.04 13.15
N HIS A 891 74.41 6.90 13.57
CA HIS A 891 75.43 6.18 12.81
C HIS A 891 74.93 5.71 11.44
N HIS A 892 73.71 5.16 11.37
CA HIS A 892 73.13 4.73 10.09
C HIS A 892 72.87 5.91 9.14
N ILE A 893 72.39 7.04 9.65
CA ILE A 893 72.24 8.28 8.87
C ILE A 893 73.59 8.72 8.30
N CYS A 894 74.62 8.78 9.13
CA CYS A 894 75.96 9.21 8.69
C CYS A 894 76.55 8.27 7.63
N LYS A 895 76.42 6.94 7.82
CA LYS A 895 76.86 5.94 6.85
C LYS A 895 76.06 5.97 5.55
N GLY A 896 74.74 6.15 5.64
CA GLY A 896 73.86 6.19 4.46
C GLY A 896 74.08 7.43 3.60
N LEU A 897 74.30 8.59 4.24
CA LEU A 897 74.76 9.79 3.55
C LEU A 897 76.11 9.56 2.85
N SER A 898 77.03 8.83 3.49
CA SER A 898 78.30 8.44 2.86
C SER A 898 78.09 7.55 1.63
N PHE A 899 77.24 6.52 1.71
CA PHE A 899 76.92 5.65 0.56
C PHE A 899 76.24 6.38 -0.58
N LEU A 900 75.23 7.19 -0.27
CA LEU A 900 74.52 7.98 -1.27
C LEU A 900 75.46 9.00 -1.94
N SER A 901 76.34 9.64 -1.17
CA SER A 901 77.33 10.57 -1.73
C SER A 901 78.26 9.92 -2.75
N LYS A 902 78.60 8.64 -2.55
CA LYS A 902 79.38 7.86 -3.52
C LYS A 902 78.57 7.49 -4.76
N ALA A 903 77.30 7.10 -4.59
CA ALA A 903 76.43 6.69 -5.69
C ALA A 903 76.08 7.84 -6.65
N VAL A 904 75.96 9.07 -6.14
CA VAL A 904 75.60 10.26 -6.94
C VAL A 904 76.73 11.28 -7.10
N SER A 905 77.97 10.93 -6.73
CA SER A 905 79.15 11.81 -6.82
C SER A 905 78.96 13.18 -6.13
N ALA A 906 78.49 13.17 -4.88
CA ALA A 906 78.24 14.36 -4.07
C ALA A 906 79.38 14.67 -3.08
N SER A 907 79.56 15.95 -2.76
CA SER A 907 80.54 16.46 -1.79
C SER A 907 79.86 16.74 -0.43
N ILE A 908 79.95 15.79 0.50
CA ILE A 908 79.46 15.91 1.89
C ILE A 908 80.65 15.98 2.87
N ASP A 909 80.52 16.72 3.99
CA ASP A 909 81.53 16.88 5.05
C ASP A 909 81.81 15.55 5.78
N SER A 910 82.69 14.72 5.19
CA SER A 910 83.10 13.42 5.72
C SER A 910 83.75 13.52 7.10
N THR A 911 84.44 14.61 7.41
CA THR A 911 85.12 14.81 8.70
C THR A 911 84.14 14.89 9.86
N LEU A 912 82.99 15.55 9.68
CA LEU A 912 81.93 15.60 10.67
C LEU A 912 81.27 14.22 10.85
N LEU A 913 80.95 13.53 9.74
CA LEU A 913 80.32 12.21 9.78
C LEU A 913 81.19 11.18 10.52
N ASP A 914 82.50 11.20 10.28
CA ASP A 914 83.46 10.32 10.94
C ASP A 914 83.62 10.68 12.43
N SER A 915 83.65 11.98 12.76
CA SER A 915 83.75 12.45 14.17
C SER A 915 82.54 12.04 15.01
N VAL A 916 81.33 12.10 14.44
CA VAL A 916 80.10 11.64 15.11
C VAL A 916 80.12 10.14 15.33
N CYS A 917 80.62 9.37 14.35
CA CYS A 917 80.76 7.92 14.46
C CYS A 917 81.87 7.47 15.43
N ALA A 918 82.76 8.39 15.86
CA ALA A 918 83.86 8.09 16.77
C ALA A 918 83.50 8.27 18.27
N ILE A 919 82.37 8.91 18.58
CA ILE A 919 81.92 9.12 19.97
C ILE A 919 81.68 7.75 20.63
N ASN A 920 82.27 7.54 21.82
CA ASN A 920 82.16 6.30 22.57
C ASN A 920 82.10 6.57 24.09
N GLU A 921 82.01 5.51 24.91
CA GLU A 921 81.81 5.62 26.37
C GLU A 921 82.92 6.37 27.11
N ARG A 922 84.12 6.48 26.52
CA ARG A 922 85.28 7.17 27.09
C ARG A 922 85.36 8.65 26.68
N THR A 923 84.54 9.08 25.72
CA THR A 923 84.44 10.48 25.32
C THR A 923 83.96 11.32 26.51
N SER A 924 84.51 12.54 26.64
CA SER A 924 84.09 13.46 27.69
C SER A 924 82.68 14.00 27.42
N GLY A 925 81.96 14.40 28.47
CA GLY A 925 80.61 14.97 28.34
C GLY A 925 80.57 16.19 27.40
N ASP A 926 81.52 17.11 27.55
CA ASP A 926 81.58 18.34 26.73
C ASP A 926 81.91 18.05 25.25
N GLU A 927 82.82 17.11 24.98
CA GLU A 927 83.15 16.71 23.61
C GLU A 927 81.98 16.04 22.89
N CYS A 928 81.19 15.22 23.60
CA CYS A 928 79.96 14.64 23.09
C CYS A 928 78.92 15.71 22.76
N VAL A 929 78.69 16.66 23.68
CA VAL A 929 77.74 17.76 23.47
C VAL A 929 78.16 18.60 22.26
N LEU A 930 79.42 19.02 22.18
CA LEU A 930 79.93 19.84 21.07
C LEU A 930 79.82 19.14 19.70
N THR A 931 80.14 17.85 19.64
CA THR A 931 80.11 17.08 18.40
C THR A 931 78.67 16.78 17.98
N TYR A 932 77.80 16.42 18.94
CA TYR A 932 76.39 16.18 18.68
C TYR A 932 75.66 17.48 18.29
N GLU A 933 75.92 18.62 18.93
CA GLU A 933 75.33 19.91 18.55
C GLU A 933 75.73 20.32 17.13
N LYS A 934 77.00 20.11 16.73
CA LYS A 934 77.44 20.33 15.34
C LYS A 934 76.71 19.41 14.34
N TYR A 935 76.51 18.15 14.69
CA TYR A 935 75.68 17.23 13.88
C TYR A 935 74.24 17.72 13.79
N ARG A 936 73.66 18.14 14.92
CA ARG A 936 72.29 18.66 14.96
C ARG A 936 72.13 19.89 14.09
N ASP A 937 73.06 20.82 14.14
CA ASP A 937 72.97 22.07 13.38
C ASP A 937 73.21 21.88 11.88
N LYS A 938 74.15 21.02 11.48
CA LYS A 938 74.50 20.82 10.07
C LYS A 938 73.67 19.75 9.35
N ILE A 939 73.12 18.78 10.08
CA ILE A 939 72.45 17.59 9.50
C ILE A 939 71.05 17.39 10.06
N GLU A 940 70.86 17.30 11.39
CA GLU A 940 69.53 16.94 11.95
C GLU A 940 68.48 18.05 11.77
N LYS A 941 68.80 19.30 12.09
CA LYS A 941 67.87 20.46 12.01
C LYS A 941 67.52 20.88 10.58
N PRO A 942 68.44 20.88 9.60
CA PRO A 942 68.12 21.27 8.23
C PRO A 942 67.27 20.23 7.47
N LEU A 943 67.21 18.99 7.97
CA LEU A 943 66.57 17.87 7.29
C LEU A 943 65.27 17.46 7.99
N SER A 944 64.28 17.02 7.22
CA SER A 944 63.07 16.43 7.80
C SER A 944 63.36 15.03 8.34
N ASP A 945 62.58 14.59 9.34
CA ASP A 945 62.70 13.25 9.92
C ASP A 945 62.50 12.14 8.86
N ASN A 946 61.66 12.39 7.86
CA ASN A 946 61.49 11.48 6.72
C ASN A 946 62.78 11.32 5.89
N MET A 947 63.51 12.41 5.66
CA MET A 947 64.78 12.38 4.92
C MET A 947 65.89 11.70 5.74
N LEU A 948 65.96 12.00 7.04
CA LEU A 948 66.89 11.33 7.95
C LEU A 948 66.61 9.82 7.99
N THR A 949 65.34 9.42 8.05
CA THR A 949 64.94 8.01 8.04
C THR A 949 65.27 7.33 6.70
N LEU A 950 65.04 7.99 5.57
CA LEU A 950 65.48 7.50 4.26
C LEU A 950 67.00 7.27 4.23
N PHE A 951 67.80 8.24 4.69
CA PHE A 951 69.26 8.10 4.73
C PHE A 951 69.69 6.98 5.67
N SER A 952 69.01 6.77 6.79
CA SER A 952 69.24 5.59 7.63
C SER A 952 69.03 4.29 6.85
N TYR A 953 67.95 4.19 6.06
CA TYR A 953 67.64 3.00 5.24
C TYR A 953 68.69 2.68 4.18
N TYR A 954 69.33 3.69 3.57
CA TYR A 954 70.45 3.48 2.64
C TYR A 954 71.62 2.72 3.28
N SER A 955 71.79 2.81 4.60
CA SER A 955 72.80 2.07 5.35
C SER A 955 72.26 0.76 5.93
N SER A 956 71.07 0.78 6.54
CA SER A 956 70.50 -0.39 7.22
C SER A 956 69.88 -1.42 6.27
N SER A 957 69.62 -1.06 5.01
CA SER A 957 69.01 -1.94 3.99
C SER A 957 69.74 -1.87 2.65
N SER A 958 71.08 -1.88 2.67
CA SER A 958 71.91 -1.85 1.45
C SER A 958 71.51 -2.89 0.40
N ASP A 959 71.22 -4.13 0.84
CA ASP A 959 70.87 -5.25 -0.04
C ASP A 959 69.58 -5.02 -0.84
N LEU A 960 68.64 -4.23 -0.29
CA LEU A 960 67.42 -3.83 -0.96
C LEU A 960 67.73 -2.85 -2.08
N PHE A 961 68.50 -1.79 -1.79
CA PHE A 961 68.86 -0.78 -2.78
C PHE A 961 69.74 -1.35 -3.90
N ASP A 962 70.65 -2.27 -3.58
CA ASP A 962 71.44 -2.98 -4.58
C ASP A 962 70.55 -3.82 -5.52
N PHE A 963 69.56 -4.53 -4.96
CA PHE A 963 68.63 -5.31 -5.76
C PHE A 963 67.70 -4.43 -6.62
N LEU A 964 67.17 -3.35 -6.06
CA LEU A 964 66.41 -2.35 -6.81
C LEU A 964 67.22 -1.79 -7.98
N GLY A 965 68.52 -1.54 -7.79
CA GLY A 965 69.41 -1.09 -8.86
C GLY A 965 69.62 -2.12 -9.98
N SER A 966 69.45 -3.41 -9.69
CA SER A 966 69.66 -4.50 -10.66
C SER A 966 68.46 -4.78 -11.58
N LEU A 967 67.24 -4.43 -11.16
CA LEU A 967 66.01 -4.76 -11.87
C LEU A 967 65.66 -3.76 -12.99
N SER A 968 65.20 -4.29 -14.12
CA SER A 968 64.55 -3.51 -15.19
C SER A 968 63.05 -3.30 -14.93
N ASN A 969 62.45 -2.34 -15.64
CA ASN A 969 61.03 -2.02 -15.49
C ASN A 969 60.12 -3.21 -15.89
N ASP A 970 60.50 -3.97 -16.90
CA ASP A 970 59.74 -5.15 -17.36
C ASP A 970 59.76 -6.26 -16.31
N GLU A 971 60.88 -6.45 -15.61
CA GLU A 971 61.00 -7.45 -14.55
C GLU A 971 60.16 -7.10 -13.33
N VAL A 972 60.03 -5.81 -13.02
CA VAL A 972 59.12 -5.31 -11.98
C VAL A 972 57.66 -5.49 -12.39
N TYR A 973 57.33 -5.24 -13.67
CA TYR A 973 55.98 -5.49 -14.18
C TYR A 973 55.62 -6.99 -14.15
N ASN A 974 56.54 -7.86 -14.56
CA ASN A 974 56.35 -9.31 -14.49
C ASN A 974 56.16 -9.78 -13.05
N LEU A 975 56.87 -9.18 -12.09
CA LEU A 975 56.66 -9.43 -10.67
C LEU A 975 55.26 -9.02 -10.22
N GLN A 976 54.73 -7.89 -10.70
CA GLN A 976 53.38 -7.43 -10.39
C GLN A 976 52.29 -8.32 -11.01
N GLU A 977 52.48 -8.81 -12.24
CA GLU A 977 51.52 -9.71 -12.89
C GLU A 977 51.50 -11.10 -12.26
N ALA A 978 52.67 -11.65 -11.97
CA ALA A 978 52.82 -13.00 -11.41
C ALA A 978 52.09 -13.22 -10.08
N VAL A 979 51.91 -12.13 -9.34
CA VAL A 979 51.26 -12.10 -8.05
C VAL A 979 49.75 -12.37 -8.16
N ASN A 980 49.12 -12.13 -9.31
CA ASN A 980 47.72 -12.49 -9.54
C ASN A 980 47.49 -14.02 -9.59
N ASP A 981 48.52 -14.77 -9.94
CA ASP A 981 48.45 -16.22 -10.15
C ASP A 981 49.06 -17.02 -8.99
N TRP A 982 49.55 -16.34 -7.95
CA TRP A 982 50.27 -16.96 -6.83
C TRP A 982 49.44 -16.99 -5.55
N GLU A 983 49.54 -18.10 -4.82
CA GLU A 983 48.94 -18.21 -3.49
C GLU A 983 49.65 -17.24 -2.52
N GLU A 984 48.88 -16.45 -1.75
CA GLU A 984 49.35 -15.41 -0.81
C GLU A 984 50.26 -15.92 0.34
N THR A 985 50.70 -17.17 0.31
CA THR A 985 51.45 -17.83 1.38
C THR A 985 52.94 -17.46 1.45
N LEU A 986 53.52 -16.91 0.37
CA LEU A 986 54.95 -16.56 0.29
C LEU A 986 55.25 -15.05 0.46
N VAL A 987 54.49 -14.21 -0.24
CA VAL A 987 54.51 -12.74 -0.13
C VAL A 987 53.11 -12.24 -0.46
N SER A 988 52.59 -11.29 0.31
CA SER A 988 51.30 -10.71 -0.01
C SER A 988 51.38 -9.85 -1.26
N THR A 989 50.29 -9.83 -2.03
CA THR A 989 50.19 -9.04 -3.25
C THR A 989 50.55 -7.58 -3.01
N LYS A 990 50.07 -7.04 -1.89
CA LYS A 990 50.36 -5.68 -1.44
C LYS A 990 51.85 -5.38 -1.40
N ILE A 991 52.66 -6.27 -0.81
CA ILE A 991 54.11 -6.02 -0.61
C ILE A 991 54.86 -5.94 -1.95
N VAL A 992 54.44 -6.69 -2.98
CA VAL A 992 55.09 -6.61 -4.31
C VAL A 992 54.77 -5.28 -5.01
N PHE A 993 53.55 -4.75 -4.85
CA PHE A 993 53.20 -3.41 -5.34
C PHE A 993 53.89 -2.30 -4.54
N GLU A 994 54.05 -2.47 -3.23
CA GLU A 994 54.85 -1.57 -2.38
C GLU A 994 56.32 -1.55 -2.86
N PHE A 995 56.92 -2.71 -3.12
CA PHE A 995 58.28 -2.84 -3.68
C PHE A 995 58.45 -2.14 -5.03
N ALA A 996 57.49 -2.32 -5.95
CA ALA A 996 57.49 -1.63 -7.23
C ALA A 996 57.39 -0.10 -7.07
N THR A 997 56.65 0.37 -6.07
CA THR A 997 56.54 1.79 -5.74
C THR A 997 57.87 2.33 -5.19
N VAL A 998 58.57 1.57 -4.35
CA VAL A 998 59.92 1.92 -3.88
C VAL A 998 60.91 2.02 -5.05
N LYS A 999 60.92 1.03 -5.95
CA LYS A 999 61.76 1.05 -7.17
C LYS A 999 61.53 2.31 -8.00
N ASN A 1000 60.26 2.61 -8.28
CA ASN A 1000 59.87 3.79 -9.04
C ASN A 1000 60.29 5.10 -8.37
N PHE A 1001 60.22 5.17 -7.04
CA PHE A 1001 60.71 6.32 -6.29
C PHE A 1001 62.22 6.51 -6.45
N VAL A 1002 62.98 5.42 -6.20
CA VAL A 1002 64.45 5.44 -6.25
C VAL A 1002 64.93 5.81 -7.65
N ASP A 1003 64.36 5.23 -8.70
CA ASP A 1003 64.74 5.53 -10.08
C ASP A 1003 64.46 6.99 -10.43
N ARG A 1004 63.26 7.50 -10.13
CA ARG A 1004 62.90 8.90 -10.42
C ARG A 1004 63.76 9.89 -9.65
N ALA A 1005 64.10 9.59 -8.40
CA ALA A 1005 65.00 10.42 -7.60
C ALA A 1005 66.42 10.44 -8.18
N HIS A 1006 66.96 9.28 -8.57
CA HIS A 1006 68.28 9.20 -9.19
C HIS A 1006 68.31 9.86 -10.57
N ASP A 1007 67.27 9.72 -11.38
CA ASP A 1007 67.18 10.39 -12.68
C ASP A 1007 67.07 11.91 -12.54
N THR A 1008 66.30 12.40 -11.56
CA THR A 1008 66.24 13.82 -11.21
C THR A 1008 67.62 14.35 -10.81
N LEU A 1009 68.37 13.57 -10.01
CA LEU A 1009 69.73 13.94 -9.60
C LEU A 1009 70.73 13.88 -10.77
N LYS A 1010 70.60 12.92 -11.69
CA LYS A 1010 71.41 12.83 -12.91
C LYS A 1010 71.20 14.02 -13.85
N VAL A 1011 69.95 14.41 -14.09
CA VAL A 1011 69.60 15.60 -14.89
C VAL A 1011 70.23 16.84 -14.26
N LYS A 1012 70.07 17.01 -12.94
CA LYS A 1012 70.66 18.14 -12.22
C LYS A 1012 72.19 18.14 -12.26
N HIS A 1013 72.83 16.98 -12.19
CA HIS A 1013 74.29 16.86 -12.33
C HIS A 1013 74.78 17.23 -13.75
N GLN A 1014 74.01 16.89 -14.78
CA GLN A 1014 74.27 17.28 -16.18
C GLN A 1014 74.09 18.80 -16.39
N GLU A 1015 73.06 19.41 -15.81
CA GLU A 1015 72.83 20.86 -15.83
C GLU A 1015 73.98 21.64 -15.15
N LEU A 1016 74.54 21.08 -14.08
CA LEU A 1016 75.65 21.64 -13.32
C LEU A 1016 77.03 21.38 -13.96
N LYS A 1017 77.09 20.94 -15.22
CA LYS A 1017 78.33 20.64 -15.95
C LYS A 1017 79.27 19.69 -15.18
N ASN A 1018 78.72 18.66 -14.54
CA ASN A 1018 79.47 17.65 -13.77
C ASN A 1018 80.21 18.18 -12.52
N THR A 1019 79.75 19.28 -11.90
CA THR A 1019 80.22 19.64 -10.55
C THR A 1019 79.62 18.72 -9.47
N PRO A 1020 80.35 18.40 -8.38
CA PRO A 1020 79.83 17.52 -7.32
C PRO A 1020 78.59 18.12 -6.66
N LEU A 1021 77.54 17.32 -6.52
CA LEU A 1021 76.30 17.72 -5.86
C LEU A 1021 76.55 18.02 -4.37
N GLN A 1022 75.86 19.00 -3.80
CA GLN A 1022 75.90 19.27 -2.36
C GLN A 1022 74.77 18.51 -1.63
N LEU A 1023 74.81 18.45 -0.29
CA LEU A 1023 73.76 17.80 0.51
C LEU A 1023 72.36 18.38 0.19
N ASN A 1024 72.24 19.70 0.04
CA ASN A 1024 70.97 20.35 -0.32
C ASN A 1024 70.46 19.92 -1.70
N ASP A 1025 71.34 19.58 -2.64
CA ASP A 1025 70.94 19.12 -3.96
C ASP A 1025 70.34 17.72 -3.92
N ILE A 1026 70.94 16.83 -3.12
CA ILE A 1026 70.43 15.50 -2.82
C ILE A 1026 69.03 15.63 -2.20
N VAL A 1027 68.91 16.42 -1.13
CA VAL A 1027 67.65 16.59 -0.39
C VAL A 1027 66.56 17.16 -1.29
N THR A 1028 66.89 18.15 -2.14
CA THR A 1028 65.93 18.72 -3.08
C THR A 1028 65.50 17.71 -4.13
N GLY A 1029 66.42 16.89 -4.66
CA GLY A 1029 66.09 15.85 -5.64
C GLY A 1029 65.12 14.80 -5.07
N PHE A 1030 65.39 14.31 -3.86
CA PHE A 1030 64.47 13.39 -3.18
C PHE A 1030 63.15 14.07 -2.80
N ALA A 1031 63.18 15.33 -2.34
CA ALA A 1031 61.96 16.06 -1.96
C ALA A 1031 61.04 16.34 -3.15
N ILE A 1032 61.57 16.65 -4.33
CA ILE A 1032 60.78 16.84 -5.55
C ILE A 1032 60.04 15.55 -5.91
N THR A 1033 60.75 14.42 -5.89
CA THR A 1033 60.14 13.12 -6.17
C THR A 1033 59.09 12.77 -5.11
N TRP A 1034 59.36 13.04 -3.83
CA TRP A 1034 58.46 12.71 -2.72
C TRP A 1034 57.14 13.49 -2.74
N LYS A 1035 57.08 14.67 -3.37
CA LYS A 1035 55.83 15.46 -3.49
C LYS A 1035 54.72 14.77 -4.28
N ASN A 1036 55.01 13.68 -4.98
CA ASN A 1036 53.99 12.91 -5.67
C ASN A 1036 53.17 12.08 -4.68
N GLU A 1037 51.83 12.18 -4.72
CA GLU A 1037 50.89 11.50 -3.82
C GLU A 1037 51.13 9.98 -3.72
N GLN A 1038 51.65 9.36 -4.77
CA GLN A 1038 51.96 7.93 -4.81
C GLN A 1038 53.06 7.49 -3.80
N PHE A 1039 53.81 8.43 -3.20
CA PHE A 1039 54.91 8.16 -2.28
C PHE A 1039 54.65 8.60 -0.84
N THR A 1040 53.39 8.89 -0.49
CA THR A 1040 53.03 9.38 0.85
C THR A 1040 53.46 8.40 1.96
N ASP A 1041 53.34 7.09 1.70
CA ASP A 1041 53.70 6.00 2.64
C ASP A 1041 55.04 5.32 2.34
N LEU A 1042 55.95 5.98 1.61
CA LEU A 1042 57.17 5.38 1.09
C LEU A 1042 58.06 4.72 2.17
N LEU A 1043 58.15 5.29 3.37
CA LEU A 1043 58.96 4.72 4.46
C LEU A 1043 58.41 3.36 4.93
N THR A 1044 57.09 3.22 4.98
CA THR A 1044 56.40 1.96 5.28
C THR A 1044 56.68 0.94 4.16
N TYR A 1045 56.66 1.39 2.91
CA TYR A 1045 56.95 0.52 1.76
C TYR A 1045 58.41 0.06 1.72
N LEU A 1046 59.36 0.91 2.13
CA LEU A 1046 60.76 0.55 2.28
C LEU A 1046 60.94 -0.53 3.35
N GLU A 1047 60.25 -0.40 4.48
CA GLU A 1047 60.30 -1.38 5.57
C GLU A 1047 59.74 -2.74 5.15
N SER A 1048 58.54 -2.77 4.59
CA SER A 1048 57.90 -4.01 4.12
C SER A 1048 58.69 -4.68 3.01
N SER A 1049 59.23 -3.88 2.07
CA SER A 1049 60.09 -4.36 0.98
C SER A 1049 61.40 -4.95 1.47
N SER A 1050 62.01 -4.34 2.50
CA SER A 1050 63.25 -4.82 3.10
C SER A 1050 63.03 -6.17 3.80
N LEU A 1051 61.94 -6.30 4.56
CA LEU A 1051 61.58 -7.54 5.25
C LEU A 1051 61.25 -8.69 4.29
N ALA A 1052 60.60 -8.39 3.16
CA ALA A 1052 60.17 -9.40 2.18
C ALA A 1052 61.18 -9.65 1.04
N LEU A 1053 62.35 -9.01 1.06
CA LEU A 1053 63.32 -9.02 -0.03
C LEU A 1053 63.73 -10.43 -0.48
N SER A 1054 63.94 -11.36 0.46
CA SER A 1054 64.34 -12.74 0.17
C SER A 1054 63.27 -13.49 -0.63
N SER A 1055 62.01 -13.31 -0.25
CA SER A 1055 60.88 -13.92 -0.95
C SER A 1055 60.68 -13.27 -2.33
N ILE A 1056 60.76 -11.94 -2.45
CA ILE A 1056 60.65 -11.22 -3.74
C ILE A 1056 61.74 -11.70 -4.72
N LYS A 1057 62.99 -11.84 -4.27
CA LYS A 1057 64.10 -12.39 -5.07
C LYS A 1057 63.79 -13.80 -5.59
N ARG A 1058 63.15 -14.64 -4.78
CA ARG A 1058 62.74 -15.99 -5.18
C ARG A 1058 61.64 -15.97 -6.25
N ILE A 1059 60.63 -15.11 -6.10
CA ILE A 1059 59.55 -14.95 -7.10
C ILE A 1059 60.14 -14.59 -8.46
N HIS A 1060 61.04 -13.60 -8.45
CA HIS A 1060 61.68 -13.12 -9.66
C HIS A 1060 62.41 -14.24 -10.41
N LEU A 1061 63.16 -15.10 -9.71
CA LEU A 1061 63.87 -16.23 -10.31
C LEU A 1061 62.93 -17.28 -10.92
N GLU A 1062 61.86 -17.66 -10.20
CA GLU A 1062 60.91 -18.67 -10.68
C GLU A 1062 60.15 -18.22 -11.94
N LEU A 1063 59.87 -16.92 -12.08
CA LEU A 1063 59.23 -16.36 -13.27
C LEU A 1063 60.14 -16.39 -14.50
N VAL A 1064 61.41 -16.05 -14.31
CA VAL A 1064 62.43 -16.12 -15.37
C VAL A 1064 62.54 -17.56 -15.90
N ASP A 1065 62.50 -18.57 -15.03
CA ASP A 1065 62.58 -19.98 -15.42
C ASP A 1065 61.35 -20.48 -16.19
N LYS A 1066 60.14 -20.11 -15.75
CA LYS A 1066 58.88 -20.48 -16.44
C LYS A 1066 58.80 -19.90 -17.85
N GLU A 1067 59.21 -18.65 -18.01
CA GLU A 1067 59.22 -17.98 -19.31
C GLU A 1067 60.15 -18.65 -20.31
N GLN A 1068 61.35 -19.06 -19.87
CA GLN A 1068 62.28 -19.79 -20.72
C GLN A 1068 61.72 -21.16 -21.15
N SER A 1069 60.94 -21.83 -20.30
CA SER A 1069 60.32 -23.13 -20.61
C SER A 1069 59.25 -23.03 -21.70
N LYS A 1070 58.38 -22.01 -21.66
CA LYS A 1070 57.34 -21.79 -22.69
C LYS A 1070 57.95 -21.47 -24.06
N ARG A 1071 59.03 -20.66 -24.11
CA ARG A 1071 59.76 -20.36 -25.35
C ARG A 1071 60.34 -21.60 -26.03
N ARG A 1072 60.90 -22.54 -25.24
CA ARG A 1072 61.42 -23.81 -25.77
C ARG A 1072 60.33 -24.66 -26.40
N ARG A 1073 59.16 -24.77 -25.76
CA ARG A 1073 58.01 -25.53 -26.30
C ARG A 1073 57.49 -25.01 -27.64
N ILE A 1074 57.42 -23.69 -27.82
CA ILE A 1074 57.01 -23.08 -29.09
C ILE A 1074 57.99 -23.48 -30.21
N ALA A 1075 59.29 -23.45 -29.92
CA ALA A 1075 60.32 -23.85 -30.86
C ALA A 1075 60.20 -25.34 -31.25
N ASP A 1076 59.93 -26.21 -30.28
CA ASP A 1076 59.79 -27.66 -30.52
C ASP A 1076 58.60 -27.99 -31.44
N ILE A 1077 57.45 -27.31 -31.28
CA ILE A 1077 56.24 -27.55 -32.10
C ILE A 1077 56.45 -27.15 -33.56
N LEU A 1078 57.12 -26.03 -33.80
CA LEU A 1078 57.43 -25.58 -35.15
C LEU A 1078 58.46 -26.44 -35.87
N GLN A 1079 59.38 -27.06 -35.12
CA GLN A 1079 60.50 -27.78 -35.72
C GLN A 1079 60.04 -29.08 -36.39
N LYS A 1080 59.33 -29.95 -35.66
CA LYS A 1080 58.71 -31.16 -36.21
C LYS A 1080 57.47 -31.54 -35.41
N SER A 1081 56.29 -31.47 -36.01
CA SER A 1081 55.06 -31.90 -35.36
C SER A 1081 54.12 -32.61 -36.34
N THR A 1082 53.29 -33.51 -35.83
CA THR A 1082 52.24 -34.18 -36.60
C THR A 1082 50.89 -33.79 -36.03
N VAL A 1083 50.04 -33.21 -36.87
CA VAL A 1083 48.72 -32.68 -36.53
C VAL A 1083 47.66 -33.61 -37.08
N TYR A 1084 46.67 -33.96 -36.27
CA TYR A 1084 45.46 -34.63 -36.74
C TYR A 1084 44.24 -34.25 -35.89
N PHE A 1085 43.07 -34.26 -36.52
CA PHE A 1085 41.82 -33.85 -35.92
C PHE A 1085 41.05 -35.06 -35.38
N VAL A 1086 40.42 -34.90 -34.23
CA VAL A 1086 39.66 -35.95 -33.55
C VAL A 1086 38.30 -35.41 -33.12
N ARG A 1087 37.28 -36.27 -33.07
CA ARG A 1087 35.97 -35.89 -32.53
C ARG A 1087 35.94 -36.14 -31.03
N ILE A 1088 35.38 -35.20 -30.27
CA ILE A 1088 35.19 -35.37 -28.82
C ILE A 1088 33.75 -35.82 -28.58
N GLY A 1089 33.56 -36.90 -27.80
CA GLY A 1089 32.24 -37.32 -27.29
C GLY A 1089 31.34 -38.12 -28.25
N HIS A 1090 30.69 -39.18 -27.74
CA HIS A 1090 29.74 -40.00 -28.53
C HIS A 1090 28.45 -39.25 -28.93
N ASN A 1091 28.12 -38.14 -28.26
CA ASN A 1091 26.91 -37.33 -28.50
C ASN A 1091 27.19 -35.85 -28.83
N GLU A 1092 28.45 -35.43 -28.95
CA GLU A 1092 28.81 -34.03 -29.21
C GLU A 1092 29.16 -33.80 -30.69
N THR A 1093 28.84 -32.62 -31.21
CA THR A 1093 29.00 -32.22 -32.62
C THR A 1093 30.36 -31.60 -32.94
N THR A 1094 31.30 -31.56 -32.00
CA THR A 1094 32.54 -30.76 -32.05
C THR A 1094 33.82 -31.58 -32.27
N PHE A 1095 34.80 -30.95 -32.94
CA PHE A 1095 36.13 -31.53 -33.21
C PHE A 1095 37.22 -30.88 -32.34
N ASP A 1096 38.35 -31.57 -32.15
CA ASP A 1096 39.59 -31.12 -31.47
C ASP A 1096 40.81 -31.46 -32.34
N VAL A 1097 41.99 -30.99 -31.92
CA VAL A 1097 43.28 -31.33 -32.50
C VAL A 1097 44.16 -32.08 -31.51
N ASN A 1098 44.93 -33.04 -32.02
CA ASN A 1098 46.09 -33.56 -31.33
C ASN A 1098 47.35 -33.22 -32.13
N VAL A 1099 48.30 -32.56 -31.47
CA VAL A 1099 49.64 -32.34 -32.01
C VAL A 1099 50.62 -33.26 -31.28
N GLU A 1100 51.22 -34.15 -32.07
CA GLU A 1100 52.24 -35.10 -31.62
C GLU A 1100 53.62 -34.61 -32.04
N LEU A 1101 54.54 -34.54 -31.08
CA LEU A 1101 55.95 -34.31 -31.36
C LEU A 1101 56.64 -35.67 -31.57
N PRO A 1102 57.51 -35.82 -32.59
CA PRO A 1102 58.29 -37.04 -32.76
C PRO A 1102 59.19 -37.19 -31.53
N SER A 1103 59.09 -38.33 -30.88
CA SER A 1103 59.90 -38.63 -29.70
C SER A 1103 61.37 -38.68 -30.12
N GLN A 1104 62.18 -37.72 -29.65
CA GLN A 1104 63.62 -37.90 -29.66
C GLN A 1104 63.92 -39.11 -28.76
N GLN A 1105 64.63 -40.10 -29.31
CA GLN A 1105 65.09 -41.28 -28.58
C GLN A 1105 65.87 -40.86 -27.34
N THR A 1106 65.24 -40.94 -26.17
CA THR A 1106 65.93 -40.99 -24.89
C THR A 1106 65.45 -42.24 -24.16
N THR A 1107 66.38 -43.18 -24.08
CA THR A 1107 66.31 -44.46 -23.39
C THR A 1107 66.11 -44.26 -21.90
N THR A 1108 64.87 -44.27 -21.44
CA THR A 1108 64.54 -44.73 -20.09
C THR A 1108 63.12 -45.28 -20.07
N ILE A 1109 63.02 -46.56 -19.68
CA ILE A 1109 61.79 -47.35 -19.62
C ILE A 1109 61.03 -46.87 -18.38
N ASN A 1110 60.20 -45.83 -18.55
CA ASN A 1110 59.00 -45.50 -17.77
C ASN A 1110 58.62 -44.05 -18.08
N GLU A 1111 57.72 -43.91 -19.08
CA GLU A 1111 56.88 -42.75 -19.45
C GLU A 1111 56.72 -42.65 -20.98
N LYS A 1112 56.31 -43.75 -21.62
CA LYS A 1112 55.73 -43.70 -22.98
C LYS A 1112 54.24 -43.36 -22.90
N LYS A 1113 53.93 -42.12 -22.51
CA LYS A 1113 52.70 -41.44 -22.95
C LYS A 1113 53.16 -40.20 -23.70
N GLN A 1114 53.21 -40.27 -25.03
CA GLN A 1114 53.35 -39.06 -25.85
C GLN A 1114 52.28 -38.06 -25.36
N LYS A 1115 52.72 -36.95 -24.77
CA LYS A 1115 51.82 -35.91 -24.27
C LYS A 1115 51.26 -35.20 -25.49
N LYS A 1116 50.04 -35.59 -25.90
CA LYS A 1116 49.33 -34.97 -27.02
C LYS A 1116 48.97 -33.56 -26.63
N ILE A 1117 49.45 -32.60 -27.41
CA ILE A 1117 49.12 -31.18 -27.19
C ILE A 1117 47.74 -30.95 -27.80
N LYS A 1118 46.79 -30.49 -26.98
CA LYS A 1118 45.42 -30.21 -27.41
C LYS A 1118 45.28 -28.76 -27.87
N TRP A 1119 44.11 -28.42 -28.42
CA TRP A 1119 43.82 -27.04 -28.82
C TRP A 1119 43.98 -26.03 -27.68
N THR A 1120 43.54 -26.38 -26.46
CA THR A 1120 43.65 -25.51 -25.29
C THR A 1120 45.09 -25.10 -24.99
N ASP A 1121 46.01 -26.06 -25.07
CA ASP A 1121 47.43 -25.83 -24.81
C ASP A 1121 48.08 -25.01 -25.95
N LEU A 1122 47.67 -25.25 -27.20
CA LEU A 1122 48.13 -24.49 -28.36
C LEU A 1122 47.65 -23.04 -28.34
N SER A 1123 46.41 -22.81 -27.93
CA SER A 1123 45.82 -21.47 -27.81
C SER A 1123 46.54 -20.64 -26.75
N GLU A 1124 46.84 -21.23 -25.57
CA GLU A 1124 47.63 -20.54 -24.52
C GLU A 1124 49.03 -20.17 -25.02
N LEU A 1125 49.70 -21.11 -25.70
CA LEU A 1125 51.03 -20.85 -26.27
C LEU A 1125 50.98 -19.77 -27.37
N ARG A 1126 49.91 -19.72 -28.17
CA ARG A 1126 49.72 -18.69 -29.21
C ARG A 1126 49.59 -17.31 -28.60
N ASP A 1127 48.78 -17.16 -27.58
CA ASP A 1127 48.55 -15.87 -26.94
C ASP A 1127 49.81 -15.40 -26.19
N ARG A 1128 50.54 -16.32 -25.55
CA ARG A 1128 51.86 -15.99 -25.01
C ARG A 1128 52.86 -15.61 -26.09
N ALA A 1129 52.87 -16.30 -27.25
CA ALA A 1129 53.74 -15.95 -28.37
C ALA A 1129 53.46 -14.53 -28.91
N ARG A 1130 52.20 -14.10 -28.96
CA ARG A 1130 51.82 -12.71 -29.33
C ARG A 1130 52.41 -11.70 -28.35
N LEU A 1131 52.26 -11.93 -27.05
CA LEU A 1131 52.82 -11.03 -26.03
C LEU A 1131 54.35 -10.93 -26.11
N LEU A 1132 55.02 -12.04 -26.38
CA LEU A 1132 56.47 -12.07 -26.58
C LEU A 1132 56.91 -11.35 -27.86
N GLU A 1133 56.12 -11.40 -28.93
CA GLU A 1133 56.38 -10.62 -30.14
C GLU A 1133 56.33 -9.10 -29.85
N TYR A 1134 55.31 -8.64 -29.09
CA TYR A 1134 55.16 -7.23 -28.72
C TYR A 1134 56.28 -6.72 -27.80
N SER A 1135 56.68 -7.50 -26.78
CA SER A 1135 57.68 -7.07 -25.78
C SER A 1135 59.12 -7.08 -26.30
N SER A 1136 59.41 -7.86 -27.34
CA SER A 1136 60.75 -7.95 -27.96
C SER A 1136 61.25 -6.63 -28.59
N ASN A 1137 60.40 -5.61 -28.74
CA ASN A 1137 60.80 -4.27 -29.21
C ASN A 1137 61.48 -3.40 -28.14
N VAL A 1138 61.39 -3.76 -26.85
CA VAL A 1138 61.86 -2.93 -25.73
C VAL A 1138 63.22 -3.40 -25.16
N ASN A 1139 63.54 -4.69 -25.27
CA ASN A 1139 64.77 -5.28 -24.70
C ASN A 1139 65.92 -5.39 -25.71
N LYS A 1140 66.60 -4.27 -25.98
CA LYS A 1140 67.80 -4.22 -26.86
C LYS A 1140 69.10 -4.69 -26.20
N ARG A 1141 69.12 -5.08 -24.92
CA ARG A 1141 70.40 -5.15 -24.19
C ARG A 1141 71.26 -6.40 -24.44
N ASN A 1142 70.72 -7.54 -24.89
CA ASN A 1142 71.50 -8.80 -24.88
C ASN A 1142 71.41 -9.69 -26.14
N LEU A 1143 70.78 -9.26 -27.24
CA LEU A 1143 70.71 -10.03 -28.51
C LEU A 1143 71.09 -9.14 -29.71
N SER A 1144 71.78 -9.73 -30.71
CA SER A 1144 72.04 -9.05 -31.98
C SER A 1144 70.72 -8.79 -32.74
N GLU A 1145 70.62 -7.67 -33.49
CA GLU A 1145 69.40 -7.33 -34.25
C GLU A 1145 68.97 -8.48 -35.19
N ALA A 1146 69.92 -9.24 -35.74
CA ALA A 1146 69.64 -10.36 -36.61
C ALA A 1146 69.00 -11.57 -35.89
N ASP A 1147 69.36 -11.81 -34.62
CA ASP A 1147 68.80 -12.91 -33.83
C ASP A 1147 67.41 -12.55 -33.27
N SER A 1148 67.20 -11.27 -32.92
CA SER A 1148 65.89 -10.76 -32.50
C SER A 1148 64.84 -10.89 -33.61
N GLU A 1149 65.19 -10.53 -34.85
CA GLU A 1149 64.25 -10.65 -35.98
C GLU A 1149 63.96 -12.12 -36.35
N ARG A 1150 64.95 -13.03 -36.22
CA ARG A 1150 64.71 -14.47 -36.40
C ARG A 1150 63.76 -15.04 -35.34
N GLU A 1151 63.85 -14.57 -34.10
CA GLU A 1151 62.96 -15.01 -33.03
C GLU A 1151 61.53 -14.49 -33.25
N LYS A 1152 61.36 -13.22 -33.67
CA LYS A 1152 60.05 -12.67 -34.04
C LYS A 1152 59.41 -13.44 -35.19
N GLU A 1153 60.18 -13.76 -36.22
CA GLU A 1153 59.70 -14.53 -37.37
C GLU A 1153 59.25 -15.93 -36.94
N ARG A 1154 59.97 -16.58 -36.02
CA ARG A 1154 59.53 -17.85 -35.43
C ARG A 1154 58.21 -17.72 -34.67
N LEU A 1155 58.06 -16.68 -33.84
CA LEU A 1155 56.82 -16.45 -33.08
C LEU A 1155 55.62 -16.21 -34.01
N ARG A 1156 55.79 -15.42 -35.08
CA ARG A 1156 54.75 -15.19 -36.11
C ARG A 1156 54.32 -16.48 -36.81
N ASN A 1157 55.29 -17.31 -37.20
CA ASN A 1157 55.00 -18.57 -37.86
C ASN A 1157 54.22 -19.54 -36.96
N PHE A 1158 54.49 -19.55 -35.65
CA PHE A 1158 53.71 -20.32 -34.68
C PHE A 1158 52.28 -19.80 -34.54
N ILE A 1159 52.11 -18.47 -34.49
CA ILE A 1159 50.77 -17.86 -34.40
C ILE A 1159 49.91 -18.24 -35.61
N GLN A 1160 50.47 -18.15 -36.83
CA GLN A 1160 49.76 -18.54 -38.04
C GLN A 1160 49.41 -20.03 -38.08
N PHE A 1161 50.34 -20.88 -37.66
CA PHE A 1161 50.11 -22.32 -37.53
C PHE A 1161 48.91 -22.62 -36.63
N ALA A 1162 48.87 -22.04 -35.42
CA ALA A 1162 47.77 -22.23 -34.49
C ALA A 1162 46.42 -21.73 -35.05
N SER A 1163 46.40 -20.59 -35.76
CA SER A 1163 45.17 -20.06 -36.38
C SER A 1163 44.59 -20.97 -37.46
N ILE A 1164 45.44 -21.64 -38.26
CA ILE A 1164 44.96 -22.57 -39.30
C ILE A 1164 44.36 -23.84 -38.66
N VAL A 1165 44.96 -24.31 -37.56
CA VAL A 1165 44.40 -25.43 -36.79
C VAL A 1165 43.01 -25.07 -36.25
N GLU A 1166 42.84 -23.88 -35.67
CA GLU A 1166 41.55 -23.37 -35.17
C GLU A 1166 40.49 -23.35 -36.28
N SER A 1167 40.79 -22.69 -37.39
CA SER A 1167 39.87 -22.59 -38.54
C SER A 1167 39.46 -23.96 -39.08
N THR A 1168 40.39 -24.93 -39.08
CA THR A 1168 40.08 -26.29 -39.58
C THR A 1168 39.10 -27.01 -38.65
N ILE A 1169 39.25 -26.85 -37.33
CA ILE A 1169 38.31 -27.40 -36.33
C ILE A 1169 36.90 -26.82 -36.53
N GLU A 1170 36.81 -25.51 -36.75
CA GLU A 1170 35.54 -24.80 -36.92
C GLU A 1170 34.78 -25.24 -38.18
N ILE A 1171 35.49 -25.36 -39.31
CA ILE A 1171 34.88 -25.75 -40.59
C ILE A 1171 34.42 -27.22 -40.53
N LEU A 1172 35.21 -28.13 -39.95
CA LEU A 1172 34.81 -29.53 -39.76
C LEU A 1172 33.57 -29.66 -38.89
N THR A 1173 33.49 -28.87 -37.82
CA THR A 1173 32.32 -28.82 -36.93
C THR A 1173 31.09 -28.30 -37.70
N SER A 1174 31.25 -27.23 -38.49
CA SER A 1174 30.16 -26.65 -39.28
C SER A 1174 29.65 -27.58 -40.38
N LEU A 1175 30.54 -28.25 -41.12
CA LEU A 1175 30.20 -29.27 -42.12
C LEU A 1175 29.42 -30.45 -41.51
N TYR A 1176 29.79 -30.87 -40.29
CA TYR A 1176 29.10 -31.93 -39.57
C TYR A 1176 27.68 -31.52 -39.16
N ILE A 1177 27.51 -30.31 -38.63
CA ILE A 1177 26.21 -29.74 -38.25
C ILE A 1177 25.30 -29.58 -39.49
N ALA A 1178 25.85 -29.14 -40.61
CA ALA A 1178 25.14 -29.03 -41.89
C ALA A 1178 24.81 -30.39 -42.53
N GLY A 1179 25.17 -31.51 -41.90
CA GLY A 1179 24.79 -32.85 -42.35
C GLY A 1179 25.47 -33.31 -43.64
N HIS A 1180 26.67 -32.80 -43.95
CA HIS A 1180 27.38 -33.22 -45.16
C HIS A 1180 27.76 -34.72 -45.10
N PRO A 1181 27.38 -35.55 -46.10
CA PRO A 1181 27.56 -37.01 -46.03
C PRO A 1181 29.03 -37.44 -45.92
N SER A 1182 29.98 -36.76 -46.56
CA SER A 1182 31.41 -37.09 -46.46
C SER A 1182 32.05 -36.83 -45.10
N VAL A 1183 31.41 -36.07 -44.18
CA VAL A 1183 31.87 -36.02 -42.78
C VAL A 1183 31.52 -37.32 -42.04
N SER A 1184 30.44 -38.00 -42.46
CA SER A 1184 30.11 -39.34 -41.96
C SER A 1184 31.09 -40.40 -42.45
N ASP A 1185 31.67 -40.23 -43.65
CA ASP A 1185 32.77 -41.08 -44.14
C ASP A 1185 34.06 -40.85 -43.34
N PHE A 1186 34.32 -39.61 -42.91
CA PHE A 1186 35.41 -39.27 -41.97
C PHE A 1186 35.22 -39.96 -40.60
N LEU A 1187 33.97 -40.25 -40.21
CA LEU A 1187 33.59 -40.94 -38.98
C LEU A 1187 33.58 -42.48 -39.11
N ALA A 1188 33.17 -43.02 -40.26
CA ALA A 1188 33.04 -44.46 -40.50
C ALA A 1188 34.41 -45.19 -40.44
N ASN A 1189 35.50 -44.51 -40.83
CA ASN A 1189 36.87 -45.04 -40.79
C ASN A 1189 37.48 -45.16 -39.37
N GLN A 1190 36.74 -44.86 -38.30
CA GLN A 1190 37.23 -45.03 -36.91
C GLN A 1190 36.71 -46.30 -36.21
N THR A 1191 35.84 -47.09 -36.85
CA THR A 1191 35.22 -48.27 -36.22
C THR A 1191 35.59 -49.58 -36.91
N SER A 1192 36.87 -49.97 -36.88
CA SER A 1192 37.22 -51.39 -36.85
C SER A 1192 38.61 -51.59 -36.26
N THR A 1193 38.66 -52.50 -35.30
CA THR A 1193 39.84 -53.03 -34.62
C THR A 1193 40.75 -53.80 -35.57
N SER A 1194 42.05 -53.77 -35.27
CA SER A 1194 43.17 -54.52 -35.85
C SER A 1194 43.70 -54.07 -37.22
N GLU A 1195 44.91 -53.48 -37.16
CA GLU A 1195 46.00 -53.55 -38.13
C GLU A 1195 45.61 -53.78 -39.61
N PHE A 1196 45.28 -52.70 -40.33
CA PHE A 1196 45.91 -52.32 -41.61
C PHE A 1196 45.45 -50.89 -41.99
N ARG A 1197 46.42 -50.05 -42.34
CA ARG A 1197 46.25 -48.62 -42.70
C ARG A 1197 45.42 -48.47 -43.98
N VAL A 1198 44.48 -47.52 -44.01
CA VAL A 1198 44.34 -46.40 -44.98
C VAL A 1198 43.27 -45.44 -44.42
N GLY A 1199 43.60 -44.14 -44.24
CA GLY A 1199 42.60 -43.07 -44.13
C GLY A 1199 42.54 -42.19 -42.85
N GLN A 1200 43.64 -41.96 -42.11
CA GLN A 1200 43.73 -40.78 -41.21
C GLN A 1200 44.55 -39.70 -41.93
N THR A 1201 43.96 -38.56 -42.27
CA THR A 1201 44.72 -37.39 -42.76
C THR A 1201 45.54 -36.81 -41.61
N LYS A 1202 46.80 -37.25 -41.52
CA LYS A 1202 47.81 -36.68 -40.61
C LYS A 1202 48.64 -35.68 -41.39
N PHE A 1203 48.75 -34.46 -40.88
CA PHE A 1203 49.51 -33.39 -41.50
C PHE A 1203 50.84 -33.25 -40.76
N SER A 1204 51.96 -33.37 -41.48
CA SER A 1204 53.27 -33.19 -40.87
C SER A 1204 53.75 -31.76 -41.10
N SER A 1205 54.09 -31.05 -40.02
CA SER A 1205 54.79 -29.79 -40.10
C SER A 1205 56.28 -30.02 -39.91
N ASN A 1206 57.08 -29.55 -40.87
CA ASN A 1206 58.55 -29.55 -40.79
C ASN A 1206 59.04 -28.12 -40.93
N ASP A 1207 59.84 -27.66 -39.98
CA ASP A 1207 60.49 -26.33 -39.98
C ASP A 1207 59.50 -25.16 -40.24
N GLY A 1208 58.34 -25.20 -39.58
CA GLY A 1208 57.31 -24.16 -39.66
C GLY A 1208 56.52 -24.14 -40.98
N LEU A 1209 56.79 -25.06 -41.90
CA LEU A 1209 55.98 -25.25 -43.10
C LEU A 1209 54.86 -26.25 -42.80
N TYR A 1210 53.63 -25.85 -43.06
CA TYR A 1210 52.40 -26.62 -42.82
C TYR A 1210 51.48 -26.58 -44.05
N VAL A 1211 52.08 -26.57 -45.24
CA VAL A 1211 51.40 -26.40 -46.55
C VAL A 1211 50.26 -27.40 -46.72
N GLU A 1212 50.48 -28.69 -46.40
CA GLU A 1212 49.45 -29.72 -46.49
C GLU A 1212 48.23 -29.42 -45.60
N LEU A 1213 48.45 -28.87 -44.41
CA LEU A 1213 47.37 -28.49 -43.49
C LEU A 1213 46.61 -27.25 -43.98
N ARG A 1214 47.33 -26.29 -44.58
CA ARG A 1214 46.75 -25.08 -45.16
C ARG A 1214 45.90 -25.39 -46.39
N ASP A 1215 46.41 -26.23 -47.29
CA ASP A 1215 45.71 -26.64 -48.51
C ASP A 1215 44.45 -27.43 -48.14
N TYR A 1216 44.55 -28.34 -47.16
CA TYR A 1216 43.41 -29.08 -46.64
C TYR A 1216 42.34 -28.17 -45.99
N ASN A 1217 42.74 -27.17 -45.21
CA ASN A 1217 41.81 -26.18 -44.66
C ASN A 1217 41.06 -25.43 -45.79
N GLN A 1218 41.75 -25.07 -46.87
CA GLN A 1218 41.14 -24.41 -48.02
C GLN A 1218 40.17 -25.33 -48.77
N GLU A 1219 40.52 -26.60 -48.95
CA GLU A 1219 39.63 -27.61 -49.55
C GLU A 1219 38.34 -27.79 -48.73
N LEU A 1220 38.45 -27.87 -47.40
CA LEU A 1220 37.29 -27.95 -46.52
C LEU A 1220 36.42 -26.69 -46.57
N THR A 1221 37.05 -25.51 -46.65
CA THR A 1221 36.34 -24.23 -46.79
C THR A 1221 35.49 -24.21 -48.07
N ASN A 1222 36.08 -24.63 -49.19
CA ASN A 1222 35.39 -24.70 -50.47
C ASN A 1222 34.25 -25.72 -50.43
N LEU A 1223 34.50 -26.90 -49.84
CA LEU A 1223 33.51 -27.95 -49.68
C LEU A 1223 32.30 -27.49 -48.85
N PHE A 1224 32.54 -26.75 -47.76
CA PHE A 1224 31.47 -26.19 -46.93
C PHE A 1224 30.62 -25.19 -47.71
N SER A 1225 31.25 -24.26 -48.43
CA SER A 1225 30.52 -23.26 -49.23
C SER A 1225 29.68 -23.88 -50.35
N ASP A 1226 30.20 -24.91 -51.04
CA ASP A 1226 29.47 -25.60 -52.10
C ASP A 1226 28.29 -26.42 -51.55
N TRP A 1227 28.44 -26.99 -50.35
CA TRP A 1227 27.37 -27.70 -49.67
C TRP A 1227 26.26 -26.79 -49.16
N GLU A 1228 26.60 -25.63 -48.60
CA GLU A 1228 25.61 -24.63 -48.21
C GLU A 1228 24.76 -24.20 -49.42
N LYS A 1229 25.38 -23.93 -50.57
CA LYS A 1229 24.64 -23.61 -51.81
C LYS A 1229 23.72 -24.75 -52.25
N LYS A 1230 24.18 -25.99 -52.12
CA LYS A 1230 23.40 -27.18 -52.47
C LYS A 1230 22.22 -27.42 -51.52
N LEU A 1231 22.40 -27.18 -50.22
CA LEU A 1231 21.32 -27.22 -49.23
C LEU A 1231 20.28 -26.13 -49.50
N CYS A 1232 20.71 -24.88 -49.75
CA CYS A 1232 19.80 -23.78 -50.06
C CYS A 1232 18.92 -24.10 -51.28
N THR A 1233 19.50 -24.63 -52.35
CA THR A 1233 18.73 -25.01 -53.56
C THR A 1233 17.77 -26.19 -53.33
N MET A 1234 18.07 -27.11 -52.41
CA MET A 1234 17.16 -28.21 -52.03
C MET A 1234 15.93 -27.75 -51.22
N TYR A 1235 15.99 -26.60 -50.56
CA TYR A 1235 14.87 -26.01 -49.81
C TYR A 1235 14.03 -25.02 -50.64
N GLU A 1236 14.47 -24.66 -51.84
CA GLU A 1236 13.74 -23.76 -52.77
C GLU A 1236 12.78 -24.50 -53.73
N THR A 1237 12.77 -25.84 -53.74
CA THR A 1237 11.76 -26.71 -54.38
C THR A 1237 10.95 -27.46 -53.33
#